data_AF-A0A3Q3N3X6-F1
#
_entry.id   AF-A0A3Q3N3X6-F1
#
_cell.length_a   1.000
_cell.length_b   1.000
_cell.length_c   1.000
_cell.angle_alpha   90.00
_cell.angle_beta   90.00
_cell.angle_gamma   90.00
#
_symmetry.space_group_name_H-M   'P 1'
#
loop_
_entity.id
_entity.type
_entity.pdbx_description
1 polymer ?
#
loop_
_entity_poly.entity_id
_entity_poly.type
_entity_poly.pdbx_seq_one_letter_code
_entity_poly.pdbx_strand_id
1 'polypeptide(L)'
;MCALRYVCALLCLSVCVCLNLLDEAVMFSGQTGSLFGFSLDFHTINNKSFVVIGAPNANTSQSRIIQGGGVFLCPWSPGGGPCDIIDFDMKGDEDFSSSGLLFHTFKSRQWFGASVRSVSNTHLLACAPLFHWNVQRGGAESGKTPVGNCLLLDQTTGSSTFFSPCRGIMMEDDYKLMKNRNDQRYCEVGFSVDITKGGRLVLGAPGSFFFQGQVFTVDVSDIIDSGRSKDPIQYVGGISQSDERGDYDLYCGYSVASGLLTGDSTPDYVVGVPNDRNTAGTVKIYDGRSVGTLRLYHTFLGAQVASYFGHSLAVVDINSDGLDDVLIGAPLYMDRVMEQLQERGQVVVYLQRKHTSFSSQPDQSLIGFSLYGRFGSALTVLGDLDMDSYQDVAVGAPWSGDREQGQVFIYLGNSNGLSVTPSQVIDSPLPSSRMAFGFTLRGGADIDDNGYPDLLVGAWAADRAFVYRSQAVIRSRVSLCLLPDFLNPDIKLCHQENTPVSCFHIQMCVYVSGHRIPQETALKLELHLDKMKQPMARRTLLLSTNQAQDTMILRVQREVGMACVNQTAYLRSEEEIRDKLSPIFITTNISLFNTTQHALLHGQTHAAAQTRIVLDCGDDNICVPDLKLSAEAVSDSVLVGEDQSVVLSLSAENDGEGAYETELVVRIPEHTHFQSSRGVNRLVCVQRKDNQTVIVTCDLGNPMKPRQTLRSDLLFSVGRLEEVESHVTFVLRIRSKNSVNPCSNEVSVKVQVKAEATLEIRGGSSPPDIVLPLPDWQPAMNPGSLGAVGPLVEHVYELRNYGPSGVNARLMVDFPSTWRHHYLLYIFTNASEESLSCRTLNASQIDPFKLVNASSSVSAVSALIQQGETDSHRQTVHVNCSNSEAGCVRFVCDVTALGRGFSAVVRISARLWTYTLTKTPYLNYELISSAYYDVINTSSKVQPGLLPSGHTQTQISVLWRPPDGEEDVPIGYIVLSIMSGLLVLSLICFVFWKLFSIVILSCIVNEGYVNRPVEVEEYCIFNRNQNACNYAIAMATVCFLCSAAFLALDVYFPQISGVKNRKKAVMADIGVSVLWSVVWFVGFCFLANQWQVSKDEDNPLNEGADAARATIVFSFFSVFTWGGLTLLSLERLKRVSFEEEYNKLFTPPLA
;
A
#
# COMPACT_ATOMS: atom_id res chain seq x y z
N MET A 1 20.08 -27.61 2.01
CA MET A 1 18.93 -26.74 1.69
C MET A 1 19.26 -25.25 1.46
N CYS A 2 20.53 -24.79 1.54
CA CYS A 2 20.89 -23.40 1.22
C CYS A 2 21.24 -23.13 -0.27
N ALA A 3 21.64 -24.14 -1.04
CA ALA A 3 22.03 -23.95 -2.45
C ALA A 3 20.83 -23.72 -3.40
N LEU A 4 19.64 -24.24 -3.07
CA LEU A 4 18.44 -24.10 -3.91
C LEU A 4 17.82 -22.68 -3.87
N ARG A 5 18.07 -21.92 -2.79
CA ARG A 5 17.58 -20.53 -2.66
C ARG A 5 18.37 -19.55 -3.53
N TYR A 6 19.66 -19.78 -3.74
CA TYR A 6 20.47 -18.97 -4.66
C TYR A 6 20.10 -19.19 -6.13
N VAL A 7 19.69 -20.42 -6.50
CA VAL A 7 19.30 -20.74 -7.89
C VAL A 7 17.90 -20.20 -8.23
N CYS A 8 16.95 -20.17 -7.28
CA CYS A 8 15.64 -19.54 -7.51
C CYS A 8 15.71 -18.01 -7.60
N ALA A 9 16.64 -17.36 -6.90
CA ALA A 9 16.84 -15.91 -7.02
C ALA A 9 17.39 -15.48 -8.39
N LEU A 10 18.10 -16.37 -9.10
CA LEU A 10 18.61 -16.13 -10.45
C LEU A 10 17.58 -16.37 -11.56
N LEU A 11 16.49 -17.11 -11.30
CA LEU A 11 15.47 -17.48 -12.29
C LEU A 11 14.18 -16.62 -12.23
N CYS A 12 14.05 -15.72 -11.25
CA CYS A 12 12.98 -14.72 -11.17
C CYS A 12 13.50 -13.29 -11.41
N LEU A 13 14.49 -13.14 -12.30
CA LEU A 13 14.73 -11.85 -12.95
C LEU A 13 13.60 -11.64 -13.97
N SER A 14 12.48 -11.10 -13.49
CA SER A 14 11.71 -10.17 -14.29
C SER A 14 12.72 -9.17 -14.86
N VAL A 15 13.02 -9.28 -16.14
CA VAL A 15 13.83 -8.29 -16.86
C VAL A 15 13.00 -7.02 -16.84
N CYS A 16 13.15 -6.24 -15.76
CA CYS A 16 12.65 -4.88 -15.68
C CYS A 16 13.47 -4.11 -16.70
N VAL A 17 12.89 -3.91 -17.88
CA VAL A 17 13.51 -3.05 -18.89
C VAL A 17 13.35 -1.64 -18.35
N CYS A 18 14.37 -1.14 -17.64
CA CYS A 18 14.46 0.29 -17.35
C CYS A 18 14.61 1.00 -18.70
N LEU A 19 13.53 1.65 -19.13
CA LEU A 19 13.47 2.48 -20.32
C LEU A 19 14.18 3.79 -19.98
N ASN A 20 15.32 4.07 -20.61
CA ASN A 20 15.98 5.38 -20.49
C ASN A 20 15.30 6.39 -21.41
N LEU A 21 14.02 6.71 -21.13
CA LEU A 21 13.22 7.65 -21.92
C LEU A 21 13.78 9.07 -21.80
N LEU A 22 14.18 9.44 -20.59
CA LEU A 22 14.76 10.73 -20.28
C LEU A 22 16.30 10.67 -20.34
N ASP A 23 16.90 11.52 -21.18
CA ASP A 23 18.34 11.63 -21.49
C ASP A 23 19.14 12.44 -20.44
N GLU A 24 20.42 12.73 -20.71
CA GLU A 24 21.30 13.56 -19.86
C GLU A 24 20.68 14.91 -19.49
N ALA A 25 20.76 15.23 -18.20
CA ALA A 25 20.15 16.43 -17.63
C ALA A 25 20.93 17.72 -17.94
N VAL A 26 20.21 18.78 -18.30
CA VAL A 26 20.75 20.13 -18.29
C VAL A 26 20.53 20.75 -16.91
N MET A 27 21.61 21.21 -16.28
CA MET A 27 21.61 21.67 -14.90
C MET A 27 21.68 23.20 -14.80
N PHE A 28 20.79 23.77 -13.99
CA PHE A 28 20.77 25.18 -13.60
C PHE A 28 21.18 25.32 -12.13
N SER A 29 21.84 26.43 -11.81
CA SER A 29 22.39 26.70 -10.47
C SER A 29 21.99 28.09 -10.00
N GLY A 30 21.57 28.19 -8.74
CA GLY A 30 21.25 29.45 -8.09
C GLY A 30 22.33 29.94 -7.13
N GLN A 31 21.99 31.00 -6.39
CA GLN A 31 22.82 31.50 -5.29
C GLN A 31 22.81 30.50 -4.13
N THR A 32 23.94 30.33 -3.45
CA THR A 32 24.05 29.39 -2.31
C THR A 32 23.14 29.81 -1.15
N GLY A 33 22.34 28.87 -0.63
CA GLY A 33 21.40 29.07 0.47
C GLY A 33 20.12 29.81 0.08
N SER A 34 19.87 30.00 -1.22
CA SER A 34 18.66 30.66 -1.74
C SER A 34 17.46 29.73 -1.84
N LEU A 35 17.68 28.41 -1.67
CA LEU A 35 16.71 27.35 -1.93
C LEU A 35 16.28 27.33 -3.41
N PHE A 36 17.21 27.61 -4.31
CA PHE A 36 16.94 27.62 -5.75
C PHE A 36 16.49 26.23 -6.23
N GLY A 37 15.34 26.16 -6.92
CA GLY A 37 14.70 24.91 -7.30
C GLY A 37 13.62 24.46 -6.31
N PHE A 38 13.23 25.31 -5.36
CA PHE A 38 12.12 25.02 -4.44
C PHE A 38 10.76 25.01 -5.15
N SER A 39 10.61 25.79 -6.22
CA SER A 39 9.47 25.70 -7.13
C SER A 39 9.95 25.93 -8.56
N LEU A 40 9.23 25.40 -9.53
CA LEU A 40 9.65 25.43 -10.94
C LEU A 40 8.44 25.31 -11.86
N ASP A 41 8.56 25.87 -13.06
CA ASP A 41 7.58 25.75 -14.13
C ASP A 41 8.20 26.00 -15.52
N PHE A 42 7.55 25.49 -16.56
CA PHE A 42 7.88 25.81 -17.95
C PHE A 42 7.22 27.11 -18.38
N HIS A 43 7.88 27.87 -19.24
CA HIS A 43 7.33 29.11 -19.76
C HIS A 43 7.78 29.40 -21.19
N THR A 44 6.86 29.82 -22.04
CA THR A 44 7.15 30.08 -23.46
C THR A 44 6.71 31.49 -23.83
N ILE A 45 7.64 32.29 -24.35
CA ILE A 45 7.41 33.68 -24.77
C ILE A 45 8.01 33.84 -26.17
N ASN A 46 7.25 34.38 -27.13
CA ASN A 46 7.74 34.66 -28.48
C ASN A 46 8.45 33.46 -29.15
N ASN A 47 7.87 32.25 -29.02
CA ASN A 47 8.46 30.98 -29.48
C ASN A 47 9.84 30.62 -28.90
N LYS A 48 10.20 31.21 -27.75
CA LYS A 48 11.38 30.80 -26.98
C LYS A 48 10.94 30.17 -25.68
N SER A 49 11.52 29.01 -25.38
CA SER A 49 11.28 28.26 -24.15
C SER A 49 12.21 28.74 -23.04
N PHE A 50 11.65 28.85 -21.85
CA PHE A 50 12.34 29.23 -20.62
C PHE A 50 11.93 28.29 -19.49
N VAL A 51 12.81 28.18 -18.51
CA VAL A 51 12.53 27.55 -17.23
C VAL A 51 12.40 28.64 -16.18
N VAL A 52 11.28 28.66 -15.46
CA VAL A 52 11.05 29.57 -14.33
C VAL A 52 11.39 28.83 -13.05
N ILE A 53 12.23 29.41 -12.21
CA ILE A 53 12.72 28.76 -10.99
C ILE A 53 12.55 29.69 -9.79
N GLY A 54 11.82 29.24 -8.79
CA GLY A 54 11.67 29.93 -7.50
C GLY A 54 12.83 29.63 -6.55
N ALA A 55 13.26 30.68 -5.83
CA ALA A 55 14.29 30.64 -4.81
C ALA A 55 13.85 31.47 -3.58
N PRO A 56 13.07 30.88 -2.66
CA PRO A 56 12.40 31.58 -1.54
C PRO A 56 13.31 32.36 -0.60
N ASN A 57 14.58 31.98 -0.49
CA ASN A 57 15.56 32.63 0.39
C ASN A 57 16.59 33.47 -0.38
N ALA A 58 16.39 33.70 -1.69
CA ALA A 58 17.29 34.56 -2.46
C ALA A 58 17.33 35.98 -1.89
N ASN A 59 18.53 36.58 -1.92
CA ASN A 59 18.67 38.00 -1.64
C ASN A 59 18.39 38.80 -2.93
N THR A 60 17.64 39.87 -2.77
CA THR A 60 17.22 40.75 -3.86
C THR A 60 17.84 42.14 -3.70
N SER A 61 17.66 42.99 -4.69
CA SER A 61 18.07 44.40 -4.68
C SER A 61 17.10 45.31 -3.88
N GLN A 62 16.07 44.74 -3.25
CA GLN A 62 15.09 45.49 -2.46
C GLN A 62 15.76 46.16 -1.24
N SER A 63 15.47 47.45 -1.03
CA SER A 63 16.09 48.23 0.04
C SER A 63 15.74 47.68 1.43
N ARG A 64 16.76 47.35 2.23
CA ARG A 64 16.64 46.89 3.63
C ARG A 64 15.84 45.58 3.81
N ILE A 65 15.73 44.76 2.78
CA ILE A 65 15.09 43.44 2.84
C ILE A 65 16.15 42.34 2.92
N ILE A 66 15.95 41.37 3.82
CA ILE A 66 16.84 40.22 3.98
C ILE A 66 16.09 38.96 3.55
N GLN A 67 16.68 38.18 2.64
CA GLN A 67 16.10 36.92 2.13
C GLN A 67 14.62 37.10 1.73
N GLY A 68 14.35 38.12 0.92
CA GLY A 68 12.99 38.39 0.42
C GLY A 68 12.47 37.29 -0.49
N GLY A 69 13.37 36.52 -1.10
CA GLY A 69 13.03 35.51 -2.10
C GLY A 69 12.94 36.12 -3.50
N GLY A 70 13.15 35.28 -4.52
CA GLY A 70 13.21 35.70 -5.91
C GLY A 70 12.76 34.60 -6.86
N VAL A 71 12.42 35.01 -8.08
CA VAL A 71 12.08 34.12 -9.19
C VAL A 71 13.07 34.36 -10.31
N PHE A 72 13.63 33.30 -10.85
CA PHE A 72 14.62 33.33 -11.91
C PHE A 72 14.00 32.88 -13.22
N LEU A 73 14.36 33.53 -14.32
CA LEU A 73 14.05 33.13 -15.67
C LEU A 73 15.32 32.61 -16.34
N CYS A 74 15.32 31.34 -16.71
CA CYS A 74 16.46 30.68 -17.33
C CYS A 74 16.13 30.37 -18.80
N PRO A 75 16.80 30.98 -19.78
CA PRO A 75 16.59 30.65 -21.18
C PRO A 75 17.04 29.21 -21.45
N TRP A 76 16.22 28.46 -22.18
CA TRP A 76 16.57 27.11 -22.58
C TRP A 76 17.72 27.12 -23.60
N SER A 77 18.76 26.34 -23.33
CA SER A 77 19.80 26.00 -24.30
C SER A 77 20.40 24.63 -23.98
N PRO A 78 20.88 23.85 -24.97
CA PRO A 78 21.45 22.52 -24.75
C PRO A 78 22.68 22.50 -23.81
N GLY A 79 23.42 23.62 -23.73
CA GLY A 79 24.59 23.76 -22.86
C GLY A 79 24.29 24.34 -21.47
N GLY A 80 23.03 24.65 -21.19
CA GLY A 80 22.63 25.49 -20.06
C GLY A 80 22.91 26.99 -20.31
N GLY A 81 22.12 27.85 -19.68
CA GLY A 81 22.25 29.31 -19.78
C GLY A 81 22.28 29.97 -18.40
N PRO A 82 22.79 31.21 -18.28
CA PRO A 82 22.68 31.98 -17.04
C PRO A 82 21.20 32.25 -16.74
N CYS A 83 20.82 32.14 -15.47
CA CYS A 83 19.49 32.46 -14.98
C CYS A 83 19.49 33.88 -14.43
N ASP A 84 18.57 34.72 -14.92
CA ASP A 84 18.41 36.09 -14.45
C ASP A 84 17.24 36.20 -13.47
N ILE A 85 17.38 37.01 -12.42
CA ILE A 85 16.27 37.29 -11.50
C ILE A 85 15.25 38.21 -12.19
N ILE A 86 13.96 37.92 -11.99
CA ILE A 86 12.86 38.70 -12.54
C ILE A 86 12.42 39.77 -11.54
N ASP A 87 12.34 41.01 -12.00
CA ASP A 87 11.92 42.16 -11.19
C ASP A 87 10.39 42.22 -11.03
N PHE A 88 9.84 41.41 -10.12
CA PHE A 88 8.41 41.49 -9.76
C PHE A 88 8.09 42.73 -8.91
N ASP A 89 8.94 43.03 -7.93
CA ASP A 89 8.82 44.17 -7.03
C ASP A 89 10.20 44.57 -6.50
N MET A 90 10.60 45.82 -6.76
CA MET A 90 11.89 46.37 -6.35
C MET A 90 11.81 47.20 -5.07
N LYS A 91 10.61 47.36 -4.50
CA LYS A 91 10.40 48.15 -3.30
C LYS A 91 10.67 47.31 -2.04
N GLY A 92 11.16 47.98 -1.00
CA GLY A 92 11.26 47.41 0.35
C GLY A 92 9.90 47.40 1.06
N ASP A 93 9.94 47.43 2.39
CA ASP A 93 8.76 47.55 3.23
C ASP A 93 8.05 48.89 2.95
N GLU A 94 6.74 48.84 2.74
CA GLU A 94 5.89 49.99 2.44
C GLU A 94 4.94 50.29 3.60
N ASP A 95 4.78 51.59 3.90
CA ASP A 95 3.82 52.12 4.85
C ASP A 95 2.75 52.93 4.11
N PHE A 96 1.47 52.59 4.29
CA PHE A 96 0.36 53.29 3.67
C PHE A 96 -0.53 53.93 4.74
N SER A 97 -1.00 55.16 4.51
CA SER A 97 -1.98 55.81 5.37
C SER A 97 -3.26 56.05 4.57
N SER A 98 -4.39 55.49 5.03
CA SER A 98 -5.70 55.73 4.43
C SER A 98 -6.80 55.66 5.48
N SER A 99 -7.73 56.61 5.45
CA SER A 99 -8.94 56.61 6.32
C SER A 99 -8.66 56.47 7.82
N GLY A 100 -7.55 57.03 8.31
CA GLY A 100 -7.14 56.94 9.72
C GLY A 100 -6.51 55.59 10.14
N LEU A 101 -6.25 54.71 9.17
CA LEU A 101 -5.50 53.47 9.32
C LEU A 101 -4.08 53.64 8.78
N LEU A 102 -3.11 53.07 9.50
CA LEU A 102 -1.74 52.93 9.06
C LEU A 102 -1.47 51.45 8.75
N PHE A 103 -1.04 51.16 7.54
CA PHE A 103 -0.78 49.82 7.03
C PHE A 103 0.72 49.60 6.88
N HIS A 104 1.22 48.45 7.32
CA HIS A 104 2.62 48.07 7.24
C HIS A 104 2.76 46.73 6.52
N THR A 105 3.70 46.67 5.57
CA THR A 105 4.11 45.43 4.92
C THR A 105 5.50 45.01 5.37
N PHE A 106 5.76 43.72 5.55
CA PHE A 106 7.10 43.22 5.84
C PHE A 106 7.50 42.12 4.85
N LYS A 107 8.52 42.40 4.05
CA LYS A 107 8.98 41.55 2.94
C LYS A 107 10.21 40.71 3.29
N SER A 108 10.88 40.98 4.41
CA SER A 108 12.01 40.15 4.85
C SER A 108 11.57 38.73 5.23
N ARG A 109 12.22 37.71 4.66
CA ARG A 109 11.89 36.28 4.84
C ARG A 109 10.44 35.92 4.48
N GLN A 110 9.86 36.64 3.52
CA GLN A 110 8.50 36.39 3.04
C GLN A 110 8.35 35.12 2.19
N TRP A 111 9.48 34.49 1.80
CA TRP A 111 9.51 33.30 0.95
C TRP A 111 8.94 33.53 -0.46
N PHE A 112 9.26 34.67 -1.08
CA PHE A 112 8.80 34.94 -2.45
C PHE A 112 9.44 33.97 -3.45
N GLY A 113 8.61 33.33 -4.27
CA GLY A 113 9.03 32.23 -5.15
C GLY A 113 8.88 30.84 -4.52
N ALA A 114 8.18 30.72 -3.37
CA ALA A 114 7.82 29.41 -2.82
C ALA A 114 6.84 28.64 -3.71
N SER A 115 6.00 29.34 -4.45
CA SER A 115 5.20 28.79 -5.53
C SER A 115 5.28 29.70 -6.74
N VAL A 116 5.39 29.08 -7.92
CA VAL A 116 5.45 29.76 -9.22
C VAL A 116 4.55 29.03 -10.22
N ARG A 117 3.85 29.79 -11.05
CA ARG A 117 3.05 29.27 -12.18
C ARG A 117 3.15 30.16 -13.40
N SER A 118 3.33 29.54 -14.55
CA SER A 118 3.11 30.17 -15.85
C SER A 118 1.60 30.26 -16.09
N VAL A 119 1.07 31.48 -16.14
CA VAL A 119 -0.37 31.74 -16.27
C VAL A 119 -0.78 31.83 -17.74
N SER A 120 0.05 32.48 -18.53
CA SER A 120 -0.09 32.58 -19.99
C SER A 120 1.28 32.84 -20.59
N ASN A 121 1.37 32.92 -21.92
CA ASN A 121 2.61 33.25 -22.64
C ASN A 121 3.18 34.65 -22.32
N THR A 122 2.47 35.45 -21.53
CA THR A 122 2.86 36.83 -21.17
C THR A 122 2.82 37.10 -19.65
N HIS A 123 2.19 36.20 -18.88
CA HIS A 123 1.95 36.41 -17.46
C HIS A 123 2.56 35.30 -16.61
N LEU A 124 3.27 35.71 -15.56
CA LEU A 124 3.83 34.83 -14.54
C LEU A 124 3.24 35.17 -13.18
N LEU A 125 2.90 34.14 -12.41
CA LEU A 125 2.47 34.28 -11.03
C LEU A 125 3.55 33.72 -10.09
N ALA A 126 3.84 34.46 -9.03
CA ALA A 126 4.70 33.99 -7.95
C ALA A 126 4.16 34.43 -6.60
N CYS A 127 4.28 33.58 -5.58
CA CYS A 127 3.77 33.89 -4.25
C CYS A 127 4.84 33.87 -3.16
N ALA A 128 4.53 34.59 -2.08
CA ALA A 128 5.25 34.73 -0.84
C ALA A 128 4.30 34.35 0.32
N PRO A 129 4.19 33.06 0.68
CA PRO A 129 3.26 32.60 1.71
C PRO A 129 3.53 33.23 3.08
N LEU A 130 4.81 33.52 3.40
CA LEU A 130 5.22 34.13 4.67
C LEU A 130 5.29 35.66 4.60
N PHE A 131 4.64 36.30 3.63
CA PHE A 131 4.48 37.75 3.60
C PHE A 131 3.67 38.24 4.81
N HIS A 132 4.24 39.15 5.59
CA HIS A 132 3.60 39.65 6.81
C HIS A 132 2.92 41.01 6.60
N TRP A 133 1.80 41.19 7.30
CA TRP A 133 0.95 42.38 7.26
C TRP A 133 0.62 42.84 8.68
N ASN A 134 0.51 44.16 8.88
CA ASN A 134 0.00 44.77 10.12
C ASN A 134 -0.81 46.03 9.80
N VAL A 135 -1.84 46.29 10.58
CA VAL A 135 -2.67 47.51 10.51
C VAL A 135 -2.76 48.13 11.89
N GLN A 136 -2.63 49.46 11.97
CA GLN A 136 -2.73 50.23 13.21
C GLN A 136 -3.84 51.28 13.14
N ARG A 137 -4.56 51.48 14.25
CA ARG A 137 -5.61 52.50 14.42
C ARG A 137 -5.55 53.07 15.84
N GLY A 138 -5.18 54.34 15.98
CA GLY A 138 -5.28 55.05 17.26
C GLY A 138 -4.54 54.39 18.44
N GLY A 139 -3.42 53.71 18.17
CA GLY A 139 -2.62 52.98 19.17
C GLY A 139 -2.96 51.49 19.32
N ALA A 140 -4.08 51.02 18.77
CA ALA A 140 -4.38 49.59 18.62
C ALA A 140 -3.75 49.05 17.32
N GLU A 141 -3.43 47.75 17.29
CA GLU A 141 -2.90 47.08 16.10
C GLU A 141 -3.53 45.72 15.84
N SER A 142 -3.45 45.24 14.59
CA SER A 142 -3.86 43.89 14.19
C SER A 142 -2.82 42.82 14.52
N GLY A 143 -1.58 43.23 14.78
CA GLY A 143 -0.42 42.35 14.95
C GLY A 143 0.25 41.99 13.62
N LYS A 144 1.58 41.81 13.65
CA LYS A 144 2.38 41.38 12.49
C LYS A 144 2.15 39.90 12.21
N THR A 145 1.44 39.58 11.13
CA THR A 145 0.93 38.22 10.87
C THR A 145 1.10 37.80 9.40
N PRO A 146 1.37 36.51 9.10
CA PRO A 146 1.68 36.02 7.75
C PRO A 146 0.40 35.77 6.94
N VAL A 147 -0.13 36.83 6.34
CA VAL A 147 -1.33 36.73 5.49
C VAL A 147 -1.05 36.08 4.14
N GLY A 148 0.21 36.12 3.66
CA GLY A 148 0.62 35.67 2.33
C GLY A 148 0.30 36.69 1.23
N ASN A 149 1.01 36.61 0.11
CA ASN A 149 0.84 37.52 -1.02
C ASN A 149 1.29 36.85 -2.33
N CYS A 150 0.54 37.06 -3.41
CA CYS A 150 0.94 36.66 -4.76
C CYS A 150 1.10 37.89 -5.67
N LEU A 151 2.03 37.83 -6.60
CA LEU A 151 2.28 38.86 -7.60
C LEU A 151 2.10 38.26 -9.00
N LEU A 152 1.20 38.84 -9.78
CA LEU A 152 0.99 38.53 -11.19
C LEU A 152 1.77 39.56 -12.02
N LEU A 153 2.84 39.13 -12.67
CA LEU A 153 3.68 39.94 -13.54
C LEU A 153 3.22 39.80 -14.98
N ASP A 154 2.96 40.94 -15.63
CA ASP A 154 2.91 41.05 -17.08
C ASP A 154 4.30 41.39 -17.61
N GLN A 155 4.90 40.45 -18.32
CA GLN A 155 6.26 40.60 -18.86
C GLN A 155 6.35 41.57 -20.03
N THR A 156 5.23 41.88 -20.69
CA THR A 156 5.21 42.82 -21.82
C THR A 156 5.29 44.26 -21.36
N THR A 157 4.61 44.58 -20.25
CA THR A 157 4.59 45.92 -19.65
C THR A 157 5.61 46.08 -18.52
N GLY A 158 6.08 44.96 -17.93
CA GLY A 158 6.90 44.96 -16.72
C GLY A 158 6.13 45.37 -15.47
N SER A 159 4.79 45.37 -15.52
CA SER A 159 3.94 45.74 -14.40
C SER A 159 3.49 44.51 -13.60
N SER A 160 3.43 44.66 -12.28
CA SER A 160 2.99 43.59 -11.37
C SER A 160 1.73 44.00 -10.61
N THR A 161 0.80 43.05 -10.49
CA THR A 161 -0.44 43.21 -9.74
C THR A 161 -0.43 42.26 -8.56
N PHE A 162 -0.71 42.77 -7.35
CA PHE A 162 -0.73 41.96 -6.14
C PHE A 162 -2.10 41.34 -5.89
N PHE A 163 -2.11 40.11 -5.38
CA PHE A 163 -3.30 39.39 -4.97
C PHE A 163 -3.08 38.82 -3.57
N SER A 164 -3.82 39.33 -2.59
CA SER A 164 -3.67 38.98 -1.17
C SER A 164 -5.04 39.12 -0.47
N PRO A 165 -5.96 38.16 -0.69
CA PRO A 165 -7.35 38.25 -0.21
C PRO A 165 -7.47 38.19 1.32
N CYS A 166 -6.44 37.72 2.03
CA CYS A 166 -6.43 37.56 3.48
C CYS A 166 -6.03 38.83 4.26
N ARG A 167 -5.78 39.96 3.58
CA ARG A 167 -5.50 41.25 4.24
C ARG A 167 -6.78 41.82 4.86
N GLY A 168 -6.79 41.90 6.19
CA GLY A 168 -7.88 42.51 6.96
C GLY A 168 -7.53 43.89 7.54
N ILE A 169 -8.56 44.58 8.06
CA ILE A 169 -8.47 45.86 8.78
C ILE A 169 -8.87 45.80 10.26
N MET A 170 -9.15 44.60 10.75
CA MET A 170 -9.62 44.37 12.12
C MET A 170 -8.42 44.40 13.09
N MET A 171 -8.64 44.93 14.29
CA MET A 171 -7.62 45.01 15.34
C MET A 171 -7.65 43.76 16.22
N GLU A 172 -6.58 43.52 16.98
CA GLU A 172 -6.47 42.39 17.92
C GLU A 172 -7.68 42.27 18.86
N ASP A 173 -8.19 43.40 19.36
CA ASP A 173 -9.35 43.42 20.26
C ASP A 173 -10.65 43.02 19.55
N ASP A 174 -10.79 43.36 18.26
CA ASP A 174 -11.95 42.95 17.46
C ASP A 174 -11.97 41.42 17.29
N TYR A 175 -10.81 40.81 17.03
CA TYR A 175 -10.70 39.35 16.97
C TYR A 175 -11.02 38.70 18.32
N LYS A 176 -10.49 39.23 19.43
CA LYS A 176 -10.81 38.73 20.78
C LYS A 176 -12.31 38.81 21.08
N LEU A 177 -12.97 39.91 20.71
CA LEU A 177 -14.42 40.09 20.82
C LEU A 177 -15.20 39.00 20.07
N MET A 178 -14.71 38.61 18.89
CA MET A 178 -15.30 37.54 18.07
C MET A 178 -14.82 36.13 18.46
N LYS A 179 -14.06 35.99 19.56
CA LYS A 179 -13.39 34.73 19.95
C LYS A 179 -12.52 34.16 18.83
N ASN A 180 -11.89 35.06 18.08
CA ASN A 180 -11.04 34.77 16.93
C ASN A 180 -11.73 33.95 15.82
N ARG A 181 -13.07 33.98 15.78
CA ARG A 181 -13.82 33.45 14.63
C ARG A 181 -13.48 34.27 13.40
N ASN A 182 -13.36 33.59 12.26
CA ASN A 182 -13.01 34.19 10.97
C ASN A 182 -11.61 34.86 10.92
N ASP A 183 -10.66 34.42 11.76
CA ASP A 183 -9.29 34.97 11.75
C ASP A 183 -8.48 34.44 10.55
N GLN A 184 -8.22 35.30 9.57
CA GLN A 184 -7.41 35.02 8.38
C GLN A 184 -5.99 35.60 8.46
N ARG A 185 -5.57 36.13 9.62
CA ARG A 185 -4.26 36.78 9.76
C ARG A 185 -3.07 35.86 9.49
N TYR A 186 -3.26 34.55 9.69
CA TYR A 186 -2.25 33.51 9.47
C TYR A 186 -2.48 32.73 8.18
N CYS A 187 -3.25 33.28 7.24
CA CYS A 187 -3.73 32.57 6.06
C CYS A 187 -2.66 31.92 5.18
N GLU A 188 -1.49 32.54 5.02
CA GLU A 188 -0.39 32.04 4.17
C GLU A 188 -0.83 31.76 2.71
N VAL A 189 -1.67 32.62 2.14
CA VAL A 189 -2.18 32.43 0.77
C VAL A 189 -1.04 32.32 -0.24
N GLY A 190 -1.17 31.37 -1.17
CA GLY A 190 -0.15 31.06 -2.16
C GLY A 190 0.83 29.98 -1.71
N PHE A 191 0.57 29.33 -0.57
CA PHE A 191 1.31 28.14 -0.13
C PHE A 191 1.32 27.07 -1.22
N SER A 192 0.15 26.80 -1.82
CA SER A 192 -0.01 25.99 -3.00
C SER A 192 -0.82 26.75 -4.05
N VAL A 193 -0.50 26.53 -5.33
CA VAL A 193 -1.15 27.21 -6.45
C VAL A 193 -1.27 26.27 -7.64
N ASP A 194 -2.42 26.32 -8.29
CA ASP A 194 -2.66 25.71 -9.59
C ASP A 194 -3.48 26.63 -10.51
N ILE A 195 -3.48 26.34 -11.81
CA ILE A 195 -4.23 27.10 -12.80
C ILE A 195 -5.01 26.17 -13.73
N THR A 196 -6.29 26.47 -13.91
CA THR A 196 -7.14 25.75 -14.85
C THR A 196 -6.85 26.18 -16.30
N LYS A 197 -7.17 25.33 -17.28
CA LYS A 197 -7.10 25.66 -18.72
C LYS A 197 -7.93 26.91 -19.09
N GLY A 198 -8.96 27.23 -18.31
CA GLY A 198 -9.80 28.42 -18.48
C GLY A 198 -9.21 29.73 -17.96
N GLY A 199 -7.99 29.72 -17.38
CA GLY A 199 -7.37 30.92 -16.82
C GLY A 199 -7.88 31.31 -15.44
N ARG A 200 -8.43 30.34 -14.69
CA ARG A 200 -8.85 30.52 -13.29
C ARG A 200 -7.80 29.94 -12.35
N LEU A 201 -7.36 30.75 -11.38
CA LEU A 201 -6.38 30.36 -10.37
C LEU A 201 -7.06 29.65 -9.20
N VAL A 202 -6.35 28.68 -8.63
CA VAL A 202 -6.72 27.96 -7.40
C VAL A 202 -5.57 28.14 -6.43
N LEU A 203 -5.82 28.76 -5.27
CA LEU A 203 -4.80 29.06 -4.28
C LEU A 203 -5.16 28.44 -2.93
N GLY A 204 -4.20 27.73 -2.35
CA GLY A 204 -4.30 27.21 -1.00
C GLY A 204 -3.78 28.19 0.05
N ALA A 205 -4.43 28.19 1.21
CA ALA A 205 -4.16 29.06 2.34
C ALA A 205 -4.32 28.29 3.68
N PRO A 206 -3.37 27.38 4.00
CA PRO A 206 -3.52 26.39 5.07
C PRO A 206 -3.62 26.96 6.49
N GLY A 207 -3.18 28.20 6.72
CA GLY A 207 -3.20 28.80 8.07
C GLY A 207 -4.47 29.60 8.41
N SER A 208 -5.43 29.68 7.48
CA SER A 208 -6.70 30.39 7.72
C SER A 208 -7.51 29.75 8.85
N PHE A 209 -8.21 30.58 9.65
CA PHE A 209 -9.13 30.16 10.71
C PHE A 209 -8.51 29.19 11.73
N PHE A 210 -7.42 29.61 12.40
CA PHE A 210 -6.62 28.73 13.27
C PHE A 210 -6.21 27.44 12.57
N PHE A 211 -5.55 27.60 11.42
CA PHE A 211 -4.99 26.47 10.68
C PHE A 211 -6.00 25.42 10.22
N GLN A 212 -7.30 25.74 10.20
CA GLN A 212 -8.30 24.99 9.43
C GLN A 212 -7.89 24.94 7.95
N GLY A 213 -7.42 26.07 7.46
CA GLY A 213 -7.06 26.29 6.07
C GLY A 213 -8.24 26.74 5.22
N GLN A 214 -7.94 27.22 4.02
CA GLN A 214 -8.91 27.73 3.07
C GLN A 214 -8.39 27.59 1.65
N VAL A 215 -9.30 27.55 0.68
CA VAL A 215 -8.98 27.61 -0.75
C VAL A 215 -9.70 28.78 -1.38
N PHE A 216 -8.99 29.54 -2.22
CA PHE A 216 -9.49 30.65 -3.01
C PHE A 216 -9.44 30.33 -4.49
N THR A 217 -10.46 30.72 -5.23
CA THR A 217 -10.47 30.66 -6.69
C THR A 217 -10.91 31.98 -7.28
N VAL A 218 -10.24 32.39 -8.36
CA VAL A 218 -10.45 33.70 -8.98
C VAL A 218 -9.98 33.67 -10.43
N ASP A 219 -10.68 34.38 -11.31
CA ASP A 219 -10.25 34.51 -12.70
C ASP A 219 -9.08 35.50 -12.80
N VAL A 220 -8.10 35.18 -13.65
CA VAL A 220 -6.93 36.04 -13.86
C VAL A 220 -7.32 37.44 -14.34
N SER A 221 -8.39 37.56 -15.13
CA SER A 221 -8.92 38.85 -15.59
C SER A 221 -9.36 39.75 -14.43
N ASP A 222 -9.99 39.18 -13.40
CA ASP A 222 -10.48 39.95 -12.25
C ASP A 222 -9.33 40.51 -11.41
N ILE A 223 -8.21 39.76 -11.31
CA ILE A 223 -6.98 40.24 -10.67
C ILE A 223 -6.37 41.39 -11.48
N ILE A 224 -6.30 41.27 -12.81
CA ILE A 224 -5.74 42.34 -13.65
C ILE A 224 -6.59 43.62 -13.52
N ASP A 225 -7.90 43.48 -13.48
CA ASP A 225 -8.81 44.62 -13.32
C ASP A 225 -8.71 45.28 -11.94
N SER A 226 -8.45 44.52 -10.87
CA SER A 226 -8.23 45.08 -9.52
C SER A 226 -6.95 45.91 -9.41
N GLY A 227 -5.94 45.62 -10.25
CA GLY A 227 -4.68 46.37 -10.33
C GLY A 227 -4.82 47.84 -10.72
N ARG A 228 -6.00 48.28 -11.17
CA ARG A 228 -6.30 49.70 -11.47
C ARG A 228 -6.48 50.55 -10.21
N SER A 229 -6.84 49.94 -9.07
CA SER A 229 -6.96 50.64 -7.79
C SER A 229 -5.60 50.77 -7.10
N LYS A 230 -5.40 51.89 -6.39
CA LYS A 230 -4.23 52.13 -5.53
C LYS A 230 -4.51 51.83 -4.05
N ASP A 231 -5.66 51.25 -3.74
CA ASP A 231 -6.03 50.93 -2.36
C ASP A 231 -5.11 49.85 -1.79
N PRO A 232 -4.65 49.98 -0.52
CA PRO A 232 -3.79 48.97 0.12
C PRO A 232 -4.42 47.58 0.24
N ILE A 233 -5.76 47.52 0.23
CA ILE A 233 -6.58 46.31 0.19
C ILE A 233 -7.39 46.37 -1.10
N GLN A 234 -6.99 45.55 -2.08
CA GLN A 234 -7.69 45.49 -3.36
C GLN A 234 -9.01 44.72 -3.21
N TYR A 235 -10.08 45.31 -3.73
CA TYR A 235 -11.32 44.59 -3.96
C TYR A 235 -11.22 43.85 -5.30
N VAL A 236 -11.31 42.52 -5.25
CA VAL A 236 -11.30 41.66 -6.43
C VAL A 236 -12.67 41.01 -6.54
N GLY A 237 -13.36 41.25 -7.66
CA GLY A 237 -14.63 40.58 -7.95
C GLY A 237 -14.44 39.09 -8.22
N GLY A 238 -15.51 38.30 -8.12
CA GLY A 238 -15.50 36.90 -8.61
C GLY A 238 -14.75 35.88 -7.74
N ILE A 239 -14.17 36.28 -6.59
CA ILE A 239 -13.54 35.34 -5.65
C ILE A 239 -14.58 34.34 -5.13
N SER A 240 -14.24 33.06 -5.22
CA SER A 240 -14.97 31.98 -4.55
C SER A 240 -14.06 31.27 -3.56
N GLN A 241 -14.57 30.94 -2.37
CA GLN A 241 -13.80 30.40 -1.26
C GLN A 241 -14.50 29.22 -0.57
N SER A 242 -13.76 28.33 0.09
CA SER A 242 -14.36 27.25 0.90
C SER A 242 -14.98 27.78 2.21
N ASP A 243 -16.09 27.15 2.65
CA ASP A 243 -16.76 27.42 3.94
C ASP A 243 -16.27 26.39 4.97
N GLU A 244 -15.11 26.65 5.58
CA GLU A 244 -14.59 25.76 6.61
C GLU A 244 -15.16 26.19 7.99
N ARG A 245 -15.95 25.29 8.60
CA ARG A 245 -16.57 25.44 9.93
C ARG A 245 -16.31 24.20 10.78
N GLY A 246 -15.08 23.71 10.74
CA GLY A 246 -14.65 22.43 11.32
C GLY A 246 -13.71 22.57 12.53
N ASP A 247 -13.01 21.47 12.82
CA ASP A 247 -11.91 21.40 13.81
C ASP A 247 -10.69 22.22 13.39
N TYR A 248 -9.80 22.55 14.32
CA TYR A 248 -8.59 23.35 14.05
C TYR A 248 -7.42 22.50 13.53
N ASP A 249 -6.38 23.14 12.99
CA ASP A 249 -5.11 22.50 12.59
C ASP A 249 -5.20 21.46 11.45
N LEU A 250 -6.15 21.60 10.53
CA LEU A 250 -6.40 20.68 9.40
C LEU A 250 -5.50 20.93 8.17
N TYR A 251 -5.04 22.17 7.98
CA TYR A 251 -4.25 22.63 6.83
C TYR A 251 -4.93 22.44 5.46
N CYS A 252 -6.21 22.76 5.34
CA CYS A 252 -6.92 22.75 4.06
C CYS A 252 -6.25 23.69 3.04
N GLY A 253 -5.97 23.19 1.84
CA GLY A 253 -5.22 23.94 0.83
C GLY A 253 -3.70 23.75 0.93
N TYR A 254 -3.22 22.75 1.67
CA TYR A 254 -1.80 22.39 1.68
C TYR A 254 -1.28 22.07 0.27
N SER A 255 -2.10 21.37 -0.51
CA SER A 255 -1.88 21.09 -1.92
C SER A 255 -3.17 21.33 -2.71
N VAL A 256 -3.03 21.73 -3.97
CA VAL A 256 -4.15 21.96 -4.89
C VAL A 256 -3.83 21.42 -6.28
N ALA A 257 -4.86 20.93 -6.96
CA ALA A 257 -4.84 20.53 -8.36
C ALA A 257 -6.23 20.78 -8.99
N SER A 258 -6.32 20.71 -10.31
CA SER A 258 -7.58 20.89 -11.04
C SER A 258 -7.77 19.87 -12.17
N GLY A 259 -9.02 19.51 -12.46
CA GLY A 259 -9.39 18.57 -13.52
C GLY A 259 -10.90 18.33 -13.62
N LEU A 260 -11.36 17.49 -14.54
CA LEU A 260 -12.78 17.25 -14.82
C LEU A 260 -13.29 16.01 -14.06
N LEU A 261 -14.01 16.24 -12.95
CA LEU A 261 -14.37 15.17 -11.99
C LEU A 261 -15.88 15.10 -11.69
N THR A 262 -16.65 16.08 -12.15
CA THR A 262 -18.12 16.16 -11.96
C THR A 262 -18.92 15.91 -13.25
N GLY A 263 -18.24 15.59 -14.35
CA GLY A 263 -18.85 15.20 -15.64
C GLY A 263 -19.41 16.36 -16.47
N ASP A 264 -19.16 17.59 -16.04
CA ASP A 264 -19.33 18.77 -16.88
C ASP A 264 -17.99 19.23 -17.49
N SER A 265 -18.02 20.34 -18.22
CA SER A 265 -16.84 20.89 -18.91
C SER A 265 -16.05 21.89 -18.06
N THR A 266 -16.45 22.14 -16.82
CA THR A 266 -15.80 23.09 -15.92
C THR A 266 -14.84 22.35 -15.01
N PRO A 267 -13.53 22.71 -14.97
CA PRO A 267 -12.59 22.06 -14.08
C PRO A 267 -12.96 22.24 -12.60
N ASP A 268 -12.98 21.14 -11.88
CA ASP A 268 -13.16 21.02 -10.44
C ASP A 268 -11.83 21.18 -9.71
N TYR A 269 -11.89 21.43 -8.40
CA TYR A 269 -10.71 21.70 -7.58
C TYR A 269 -10.48 20.57 -6.58
N VAL A 270 -9.30 19.97 -6.66
CA VAL A 270 -8.86 18.91 -5.75
C VAL A 270 -7.92 19.51 -4.71
N VAL A 271 -8.20 19.27 -3.44
CA VAL A 271 -7.58 19.98 -2.32
C VAL A 271 -7.13 19.00 -1.25
N GLY A 272 -5.85 19.06 -0.89
CA GLY A 272 -5.27 18.26 0.19
C GLY A 272 -5.48 18.88 1.56
N VAL A 273 -5.87 18.04 2.53
CA VAL A 273 -6.11 18.40 3.93
C VAL A 273 -5.39 17.36 4.83
N PRO A 274 -4.05 17.39 4.89
CA PRO A 274 -3.24 16.28 5.42
C PRO A 274 -3.41 16.01 6.92
N ASN A 275 -3.87 17.00 7.69
CA ASN A 275 -4.08 16.84 9.12
C ASN A 275 -5.52 16.49 9.52
N ASP A 276 -6.44 16.41 8.56
CA ASP A 276 -7.84 16.08 8.83
C ASP A 276 -7.99 14.68 9.46
N ARG A 277 -9.10 14.48 10.17
CA ARG A 277 -9.46 13.22 10.86
C ARG A 277 -8.32 12.67 11.73
N ASN A 278 -7.87 13.48 12.70
CA ASN A 278 -6.75 13.15 13.60
C ASN A 278 -5.45 12.79 12.84
N THR A 279 -5.07 13.61 11.85
CA THR A 279 -3.88 13.41 11.01
C THR A 279 -3.89 12.18 10.10
N ALA A 280 -5.03 11.51 9.93
CA ALA A 280 -5.18 10.49 8.88
C ALA A 280 -5.12 11.12 7.48
N GLY A 281 -5.57 12.37 7.37
CA GLY A 281 -5.57 13.17 6.15
C GLY A 281 -6.78 12.88 5.27
N THR A 282 -7.25 13.92 4.57
CA THR A 282 -8.29 13.80 3.55
C THR A 282 -7.91 14.58 2.29
N VAL A 283 -8.56 14.24 1.18
CA VAL A 283 -8.50 15.01 -0.07
C VAL A 283 -9.92 15.31 -0.50
N LYS A 284 -10.24 16.59 -0.70
CA LYS A 284 -11.59 17.08 -1.02
C LYS A 284 -11.67 17.53 -2.47
N ILE A 285 -12.77 17.22 -3.15
CA ILE A 285 -13.11 17.74 -4.49
C ILE A 285 -14.20 18.79 -4.31
N TYR A 286 -13.96 20.01 -4.83
CA TYR A 286 -14.93 21.10 -4.87
C TYR A 286 -15.43 21.32 -6.30
N ASP A 287 -16.74 21.51 -6.46
CA ASP A 287 -17.40 21.75 -7.75
C ASP A 287 -16.97 23.12 -8.33
N GLY A 288 -16.37 23.10 -9.52
CA GLY A 288 -15.81 24.26 -10.20
C GLY A 288 -16.83 25.32 -10.62
N ARG A 289 -18.13 24.99 -10.68
CA ARG A 289 -19.21 25.93 -11.02
C ARG A 289 -19.69 26.75 -9.82
N SER A 290 -19.21 26.43 -8.62
CA SER A 290 -19.59 27.11 -7.40
C SER A 290 -19.18 28.58 -7.44
N VAL A 291 -20.12 29.50 -7.17
CA VAL A 291 -19.85 30.95 -7.11
C VAL A 291 -19.94 31.44 -5.67
N GLY A 292 -18.91 32.16 -5.21
CA GLY A 292 -18.82 32.72 -3.87
C GLY A 292 -18.38 31.68 -2.82
N THR A 293 -19.18 30.63 -2.62
CA THR A 293 -18.85 29.55 -1.67
C THR A 293 -18.68 28.22 -2.41
N LEU A 294 -17.50 27.61 -2.30
CA LEU A 294 -17.18 26.34 -2.94
C LEU A 294 -17.95 25.18 -2.30
N ARG A 295 -18.70 24.44 -3.13
CA ARG A 295 -19.47 23.28 -2.68
C ARG A 295 -18.63 22.01 -2.75
N LEU A 296 -18.55 21.29 -1.63
CA LEU A 296 -17.91 19.97 -1.57
C LEU A 296 -18.70 18.94 -2.41
N TYR A 297 -18.01 18.25 -3.31
CA TYR A 297 -18.55 17.19 -4.15
C TYR A 297 -18.18 15.80 -3.64
N HIS A 298 -16.90 15.57 -3.31
CA HIS A 298 -16.40 14.26 -2.87
C HIS A 298 -15.23 14.40 -1.89
N THR A 299 -15.00 13.37 -1.05
CA THR A 299 -13.89 13.32 -0.10
C THR A 299 -13.23 11.94 -0.12
N PHE A 300 -11.93 11.90 -0.37
CA PHE A 300 -11.09 10.72 -0.19
C PHE A 300 -10.52 10.69 1.22
N LEU A 301 -10.47 9.49 1.81
CA LEU A 301 -10.07 9.28 3.20
C LEU A 301 -8.70 8.60 3.28
N GLY A 302 -7.79 9.17 4.05
CA GLY A 302 -6.51 8.55 4.36
C GLY A 302 -6.66 7.34 5.29
N ALA A 303 -5.87 6.30 5.03
CA ALA A 303 -5.95 5.03 5.77
C ALA A 303 -5.13 5.04 7.08
N GLN A 304 -4.07 5.84 7.17
CA GLN A 304 -3.09 5.81 8.27
C GLN A 304 -2.85 7.21 8.85
N VAL A 305 -2.91 7.32 10.18
CA VAL A 305 -2.58 8.55 10.92
C VAL A 305 -1.11 8.95 10.72
N ALA A 306 -0.85 10.25 10.66
CA ALA A 306 0.47 10.86 10.42
C ALA A 306 1.14 10.47 9.09
N SER A 307 0.42 9.83 8.15
CA SER A 307 0.95 9.52 6.81
C SER A 307 1.06 10.75 5.90
N TYR A 308 0.43 11.85 6.31
CA TYR A 308 0.37 13.12 5.57
C TYR A 308 -0.32 12.97 4.20
N PHE A 309 -1.38 12.14 4.18
CA PHE A 309 -2.21 11.88 3.00
C PHE A 309 -2.82 13.18 2.44
N GLY A 310 -2.54 13.47 1.17
CA GLY A 310 -2.92 14.75 0.55
C GLY A 310 -1.78 15.78 0.52
N HIS A 311 -0.53 15.38 0.81
CA HIS A 311 0.64 16.24 0.68
C HIS A 311 0.86 16.71 -0.76
N SER A 312 0.67 15.83 -1.74
CA SER A 312 0.81 16.11 -3.17
C SER A 312 -0.35 15.50 -3.94
N LEU A 313 -0.71 16.13 -5.07
CA LEU A 313 -1.85 15.76 -5.89
C LEU A 313 -1.48 15.83 -7.37
N ALA A 314 -2.07 14.94 -8.17
CA ALA A 314 -2.09 15.04 -9.62
C ALA A 314 -3.45 14.55 -10.15
N VAL A 315 -3.93 15.17 -11.22
CA VAL A 315 -5.21 14.84 -11.86
C VAL A 315 -4.98 14.69 -13.36
N VAL A 316 -5.26 13.50 -13.90
CA VAL A 316 -5.04 13.17 -15.32
C VAL A 316 -5.69 11.83 -15.67
N ASP A 317 -6.23 11.70 -16.89
CA ASP A 317 -6.67 10.44 -17.49
C ASP A 317 -5.47 9.51 -17.81
N ILE A 318 -5.16 8.57 -16.92
CA ILE A 318 -4.01 7.64 -17.08
C ILE A 318 -4.38 6.35 -17.81
N ASN A 319 -5.66 6.03 -17.92
CA ASN A 319 -6.14 4.82 -18.59
C ASN A 319 -6.74 5.07 -19.99
N SER A 320 -6.70 6.33 -20.45
CA SER A 320 -7.17 6.80 -21.76
C SER A 320 -8.65 6.49 -22.00
N ASP A 321 -9.49 6.60 -20.96
CA ASP A 321 -10.94 6.36 -21.04
C ASP A 321 -11.76 7.66 -21.21
N GLY A 322 -11.10 8.81 -21.22
CA GLY A 322 -11.67 10.15 -21.37
C GLY A 322 -12.11 10.80 -20.07
N LEU A 323 -11.86 10.18 -18.90
CA LEU A 323 -12.16 10.71 -17.58
C LEU A 323 -10.86 10.96 -16.80
N ASP A 324 -10.75 12.10 -16.13
CA ASP A 324 -9.56 12.40 -15.33
C ASP A 324 -9.53 11.53 -14.06
N ASP A 325 -8.38 10.95 -13.75
CA ASP A 325 -8.13 10.16 -12.54
C ASP A 325 -7.42 10.99 -11.46
N VAL A 326 -7.51 10.56 -10.21
CA VAL A 326 -6.93 11.30 -9.06
C VAL A 326 -5.81 10.50 -8.40
N LEU A 327 -4.63 11.11 -8.31
CA LEU A 327 -3.46 10.55 -7.63
C LEU A 327 -3.13 11.36 -6.39
N ILE A 328 -2.89 10.67 -5.27
CA ILE A 328 -2.69 11.29 -3.96
C ILE A 328 -1.41 10.76 -3.32
N GLY A 329 -0.52 11.67 -2.92
CA GLY A 329 0.70 11.35 -2.18
C GLY A 329 0.52 11.34 -0.67
N ALA A 330 1.12 10.36 -0.02
CA ALA A 330 1.24 10.20 1.43
C ALA A 330 2.71 9.88 1.79
N PRO A 331 3.61 10.87 1.76
CA PRO A 331 5.06 10.66 1.84
C PRO A 331 5.54 10.05 3.16
N LEU A 332 4.78 10.17 4.24
CA LEU A 332 5.13 9.62 5.56
C LEU A 332 4.43 8.29 5.85
N TYR A 333 3.81 7.68 4.84
CA TYR A 333 3.17 6.37 4.99
C TYR A 333 4.17 5.30 5.46
N MET A 334 3.76 4.54 6.46
CA MET A 334 4.49 3.41 7.02
C MET A 334 3.90 2.10 6.52
N ASP A 335 4.73 1.35 5.78
CA ASP A 335 4.41 0.00 5.33
C ASP A 335 4.70 -1.02 6.45
N ARG A 336 3.89 -2.09 6.54
CA ARG A 336 4.03 -3.13 7.57
C ARG A 336 4.72 -4.34 6.98
N VAL A 337 6.03 -4.42 7.16
CA VAL A 337 6.86 -5.54 6.68
C VAL A 337 7.34 -6.37 7.87
N MET A 338 6.99 -7.65 7.90
CA MET A 338 7.35 -8.57 9.01
C MET A 338 6.99 -8.01 10.40
N GLU A 339 5.79 -7.45 10.55
CA GLU A 339 5.30 -6.86 11.80
C GLU A 339 6.04 -5.60 12.29
N GLN A 340 6.91 -5.01 11.47
CA GLN A 340 7.55 -3.72 11.74
C GLN A 340 7.00 -2.63 10.81
N LEU A 341 6.77 -1.46 11.38
CA LEU A 341 6.40 -0.26 10.61
C LEU A 341 7.65 0.39 10.02
N GLN A 342 7.63 0.61 8.72
CA GLN A 342 8.72 1.17 7.94
C GLN A 342 8.20 2.36 7.12
N GLU A 343 8.64 3.59 7.44
CA GLU A 343 8.33 4.76 6.62
C GLU A 343 8.93 4.57 5.22
N ARG A 344 8.06 4.48 4.21
CA ARG A 344 8.45 4.33 2.81
C ARG A 344 7.80 5.37 1.91
N GLY A 345 6.68 5.94 2.35
CA GLY A 345 5.83 6.78 1.52
C GLY A 345 4.99 5.97 0.55
N GLN A 346 3.88 6.55 0.12
CA GLN A 346 2.89 5.92 -0.73
C GLN A 346 2.29 6.93 -1.70
N VAL A 347 1.90 6.44 -2.88
CA VAL A 347 1.00 7.13 -3.81
C VAL A 347 -0.18 6.20 -4.05
N VAL A 348 -1.40 6.72 -3.88
CA VAL A 348 -2.62 5.98 -4.20
C VAL A 348 -3.28 6.56 -5.44
N VAL A 349 -3.93 5.69 -6.20
CA VAL A 349 -4.60 6.03 -7.46
C VAL A 349 -6.08 5.68 -7.33
N TYR A 350 -6.93 6.65 -7.66
CA TYR A 350 -8.37 6.49 -7.77
C TYR A 350 -8.77 6.73 -9.23
N LEU A 351 -9.26 5.68 -9.89
CA LEU A 351 -9.73 5.77 -11.27
C LEU A 351 -11.15 6.29 -11.28
N GLN A 352 -11.43 7.29 -12.12
CA GLN A 352 -12.78 7.81 -12.28
C GLN A 352 -13.60 6.81 -13.09
N ARG A 353 -14.83 6.51 -12.62
CA ARG A 353 -15.75 5.58 -13.29
C ARG A 353 -16.88 6.33 -13.95
N LYS A 354 -17.59 5.64 -14.85
CA LYS A 354 -18.86 6.12 -15.43
C LYS A 354 -19.80 6.61 -14.32
N HIS A 355 -20.53 7.70 -14.60
CA HIS A 355 -21.32 8.46 -13.63
C HIS A 355 -20.49 9.18 -12.55
N THR A 356 -19.27 9.59 -12.89
CA THR A 356 -18.45 10.54 -12.09
C THR A 356 -18.26 10.09 -10.64
N SER A 357 -18.05 8.77 -10.49
CA SER A 357 -17.94 8.10 -9.20
C SER A 357 -16.56 7.49 -9.02
N PHE A 358 -16.13 7.44 -7.76
CA PHE A 358 -14.88 6.80 -7.36
C PHE A 358 -15.16 5.57 -6.50
N SER A 359 -14.21 4.63 -6.52
CA SER A 359 -14.22 3.49 -5.60
C SER A 359 -14.05 3.95 -4.15
N SER A 360 -14.62 3.22 -3.19
CA SER A 360 -14.43 3.48 -1.76
C SER A 360 -13.03 3.10 -1.26
N GLN A 361 -12.30 2.31 -2.05
CA GLN A 361 -10.91 1.90 -1.81
C GLN A 361 -10.06 2.29 -3.02
N PRO A 362 -8.77 2.63 -2.84
CA PRO A 362 -7.91 2.98 -3.96
C PRO A 362 -7.80 1.82 -4.97
N ASP A 363 -7.87 2.13 -6.25
CA ASP A 363 -7.75 1.13 -7.33
C ASP A 363 -6.30 0.63 -7.44
N GLN A 364 -5.31 1.48 -7.12
CA GLN A 364 -3.90 1.09 -7.03
C GLN A 364 -3.18 1.78 -5.85
N SER A 365 -2.15 1.12 -5.34
CA SER A 365 -1.27 1.64 -4.28
C SER A 365 0.20 1.37 -4.64
N LEU A 366 0.95 2.44 -4.85
CA LEU A 366 2.39 2.41 -5.14
C LEU A 366 3.15 2.77 -3.86
N ILE A 367 4.04 1.89 -3.40
CA ILE A 367 4.80 2.06 -2.15
C ILE A 367 6.27 2.33 -2.51
N GLY A 368 6.89 3.28 -1.81
CA GLY A 368 8.30 3.60 -2.01
C GLY A 368 9.25 2.44 -1.71
N PHE A 369 10.37 2.38 -2.42
CA PHE A 369 11.37 1.31 -2.27
C PHE A 369 12.33 1.54 -1.10
N SER A 370 12.68 2.80 -0.81
CA SER A 370 13.66 3.17 0.22
C SER A 370 13.00 3.57 1.54
N LEU A 371 13.63 3.19 2.65
CA LEU A 371 13.28 3.66 3.99
C LEU A 371 13.53 5.16 4.13
N TYR A 372 12.57 5.89 4.70
CA TYR A 372 12.62 7.34 4.87
C TYR A 372 12.84 8.12 3.57
N GLY A 373 12.59 7.50 2.41
CA GLY A 373 12.77 8.13 1.10
C GLY A 373 11.70 9.17 0.77
N ARG A 374 10.58 9.13 1.50
CA ARG A 374 9.38 9.99 1.33
C ARG A 374 8.80 9.96 -0.08
N PHE A 375 8.61 8.76 -0.59
CA PHE A 375 7.98 8.54 -1.89
C PHE A 375 6.57 9.15 -1.93
N GLY A 376 6.26 9.94 -2.96
CA GLY A 376 5.00 10.70 -3.04
C GLY A 376 5.10 12.12 -2.48
N SER A 377 6.32 12.62 -2.23
CA SER A 377 6.52 14.04 -1.84
C SER A 377 6.15 14.99 -2.97
N ALA A 378 6.43 14.60 -4.21
CA ALA A 378 6.05 15.35 -5.41
C ALA A 378 5.36 14.44 -6.41
N LEU A 379 4.35 14.96 -7.09
CA LEU A 379 3.63 14.32 -8.18
C LEU A 379 3.51 15.31 -9.33
N THR A 380 3.77 14.85 -10.55
CA THR A 380 3.49 15.62 -11.76
C THR A 380 3.01 14.71 -12.88
N VAL A 381 2.07 15.22 -13.65
CA VAL A 381 1.70 14.67 -14.96
C VAL A 381 2.84 14.97 -15.93
N LEU A 382 3.29 13.97 -16.68
CA LEU A 382 4.33 14.10 -17.70
C LEU A 382 3.74 14.35 -19.08
N GLY A 383 2.46 14.04 -19.28
CA GLY A 383 1.92 13.84 -20.62
C GLY A 383 2.18 12.42 -21.09
N ASP A 384 1.98 12.17 -22.38
CA ASP A 384 2.34 10.90 -23.02
C ASP A 384 3.84 10.93 -23.37
N LEU A 385 4.68 10.34 -22.51
CA LEU A 385 6.14 10.44 -22.56
C LEU A 385 6.74 9.57 -23.65
N ASP A 386 6.12 8.43 -23.96
CA ASP A 386 6.59 7.50 -24.99
C ASP A 386 5.70 7.51 -26.26
N MET A 387 4.65 8.33 -26.30
CA MET A 387 3.68 8.46 -27.40
C MET A 387 2.88 7.17 -27.63
N ASP A 388 2.47 6.47 -26.57
CA ASP A 388 1.65 5.24 -26.61
C ASP A 388 0.14 5.47 -26.48
N SER A 389 -0.30 6.73 -26.39
CA SER A 389 -1.66 7.22 -26.17
C SER A 389 -2.20 7.13 -24.74
N TYR A 390 -1.37 6.78 -23.76
CA TYR A 390 -1.67 6.87 -22.33
C TYR A 390 -0.88 8.03 -21.70
N GLN A 391 -1.40 8.58 -20.61
CA GLN A 391 -0.71 9.65 -19.88
C GLN A 391 0.19 9.06 -18.78
N ASP A 392 1.37 9.63 -18.64
CA ASP A 392 2.41 9.15 -17.72
C ASP A 392 2.61 10.11 -16.54
N VAL A 393 3.19 9.58 -15.46
CA VAL A 393 3.35 10.29 -14.19
C VAL A 393 4.76 10.12 -13.64
N ALA A 394 5.31 11.20 -13.08
CA ALA A 394 6.53 11.16 -12.29
C ALA A 394 6.24 11.33 -10.80
N VAL A 395 6.93 10.54 -9.97
CA VAL A 395 6.85 10.58 -8.51
C VAL A 395 8.22 10.89 -7.91
N GLY A 396 8.27 11.91 -7.04
CA GLY A 396 9.48 12.31 -6.34
C GLY A 396 9.64 11.60 -4.98
N ALA A 397 10.86 11.14 -4.70
CA ALA A 397 11.28 10.63 -3.39
C ALA A 397 12.62 11.31 -2.98
N PRO A 398 12.56 12.51 -2.40
CA PRO A 398 13.74 13.40 -2.32
C PRO A 398 14.85 12.98 -1.37
N TRP A 399 14.64 11.92 -0.61
CA TRP A 399 15.58 11.32 0.34
C TRP A 399 15.86 9.86 0.02
N SER A 400 15.43 9.39 -1.16
CA SER A 400 15.65 8.03 -1.64
C SER A 400 17.06 7.83 -2.21
N GLY A 401 17.45 6.57 -2.41
CA GLY A 401 18.78 6.17 -2.91
C GLY A 401 19.80 5.89 -1.81
N ASP A 402 20.89 5.20 -2.16
CA ASP A 402 21.87 4.66 -1.20
C ASP A 402 22.55 5.71 -0.31
N ARG A 403 22.62 6.97 -0.76
CA ARG A 403 23.20 8.09 -0.02
C ARG A 403 22.15 9.15 0.35
N GLU A 404 20.86 8.81 0.29
CA GLU A 404 19.77 9.77 0.50
C GLU A 404 19.86 10.99 -0.43
N GLN A 405 20.40 10.81 -1.65
CA GLN A 405 20.60 11.91 -2.61
C GLN A 405 19.29 12.39 -3.25
N GLY A 406 18.25 11.56 -3.24
CA GLY A 406 16.96 11.79 -3.89
C GLY A 406 16.85 11.05 -5.23
N GLN A 407 15.64 10.55 -5.52
CA GLN A 407 15.30 9.85 -6.76
C GLN A 407 13.94 10.30 -7.30
N VAL A 408 13.75 10.16 -8.61
CA VAL A 408 12.47 10.37 -9.29
C VAL A 408 12.09 9.09 -10.04
N PHE A 409 10.84 8.67 -9.92
CA PHE A 409 10.31 7.43 -10.49
C PHE A 409 9.32 7.77 -11.60
N ILE A 410 9.50 7.18 -12.78
CA ILE A 410 8.59 7.35 -13.93
C ILE A 410 7.68 6.13 -14.02
N TYR A 411 6.38 6.37 -14.05
CA TYR A 411 5.35 5.35 -14.19
C TYR A 411 4.57 5.59 -15.48
N LEU A 412 4.49 4.57 -16.33
CA LEU A 412 3.76 4.66 -17.59
C LEU A 412 2.28 4.32 -17.39
N GLY A 413 1.41 5.03 -18.08
CA GLY A 413 -0.01 4.73 -18.17
C GLY A 413 -0.27 3.46 -18.97
N ASN A 414 -1.43 2.84 -18.75
CA ASN A 414 -1.96 1.75 -19.56
C ASN A 414 -3.46 1.59 -19.30
N SER A 415 -4.12 0.69 -20.04
CA SER A 415 -5.57 0.46 -19.92
C SER A 415 -6.07 0.10 -18.51
N ASN A 416 -5.20 -0.31 -17.59
CA ASN A 416 -5.56 -0.69 -16.22
C ASN A 416 -5.13 0.36 -15.17
N GLY A 417 -4.68 1.56 -15.58
CA GLY A 417 -4.10 2.60 -14.72
C GLY A 417 -2.58 2.69 -14.91
N LEU A 418 -1.81 2.91 -13.84
CA LEU A 418 -0.34 2.99 -13.93
C LEU A 418 0.32 1.61 -13.96
N SER A 419 1.55 1.55 -14.47
CA SER A 419 2.42 0.38 -14.37
C SER A 419 2.76 0.08 -12.90
N VAL A 420 2.77 -1.20 -12.51
CA VAL A 420 3.07 -1.60 -11.11
C VAL A 420 4.52 -1.30 -10.74
N THR A 421 5.42 -1.42 -11.71
CA THR A 421 6.85 -1.09 -11.57
C THR A 421 7.18 0.17 -12.35
N PRO A 422 8.07 1.05 -11.85
CA PRO A 422 8.51 2.21 -12.59
C PRO A 422 9.27 1.78 -13.86
N SER A 423 9.01 2.47 -14.97
CA SER A 423 9.70 2.26 -16.25
C SER A 423 11.10 2.86 -16.24
N GLN A 424 11.32 3.91 -15.47
CA GLN A 424 12.62 4.57 -15.28
C GLN A 424 12.76 5.05 -13.85
N VAL A 425 13.98 4.97 -13.30
CA VAL A 425 14.36 5.62 -12.04
C VAL A 425 15.51 6.56 -12.33
N ILE A 426 15.35 7.83 -11.96
CA ILE A 426 16.33 8.88 -12.16
C ILE A 426 16.99 9.16 -10.81
N ASP A 427 18.27 8.81 -10.70
CA ASP A 427 19.11 9.19 -9.58
C ASP A 427 19.58 10.64 -9.70
N SER A 428 19.73 11.32 -8.56
CA SER A 428 20.39 12.62 -8.55
C SER A 428 21.80 12.52 -9.16
N PRO A 429 22.17 13.39 -10.12
CA PRO A 429 23.50 13.37 -10.76
C PRO A 429 24.59 13.95 -9.85
N LEU A 430 24.22 14.59 -8.75
CA LEU A 430 25.16 15.20 -7.82
C LEU A 430 25.69 14.17 -6.79
N PRO A 431 26.96 14.28 -6.35
CA PRO A 431 27.61 13.27 -5.51
C PRO A 431 27.28 13.36 -4.01
N SER A 432 26.70 14.49 -3.56
CA SER A 432 26.41 14.78 -2.15
C SER A 432 25.14 14.09 -1.67
N SER A 433 24.99 13.91 -0.34
CA SER A 433 23.76 13.40 0.27
C SER A 433 22.76 14.51 0.59
N ARG A 434 21.47 14.17 0.72
CA ARG A 434 20.38 15.04 1.19
C ARG A 434 20.20 16.33 0.39
N MET A 435 20.13 16.21 -0.93
CA MET A 435 19.98 17.37 -1.84
C MET A 435 18.52 17.71 -2.13
N ALA A 436 17.58 16.94 -1.59
CA ALA A 436 16.15 17.08 -1.85
C ALA A 436 15.83 17.02 -3.36
N PHE A 437 16.58 16.22 -4.12
CA PHE A 437 16.35 16.04 -5.55
C PHE A 437 15.03 15.30 -5.78
N GLY A 438 14.11 15.91 -6.53
CA GLY A 438 12.76 15.39 -6.73
C GLY A 438 11.74 15.92 -5.74
N PHE A 439 12.09 16.94 -4.93
CA PHE A 439 11.13 17.60 -4.04
C PHE A 439 10.07 18.39 -4.79
N THR A 440 10.42 18.91 -5.96
CA THR A 440 9.49 19.53 -6.89
C THR A 440 9.72 19.00 -8.29
N LEU A 441 8.61 18.82 -9.00
CA LEU A 441 8.56 18.27 -10.34
C LEU A 441 7.57 19.08 -11.19
N ARG A 442 7.87 19.25 -12.48
CA ARG A 442 6.92 19.67 -13.51
C ARG A 442 7.21 18.94 -14.81
N GLY A 443 6.18 18.41 -15.43
CA GLY A 443 6.24 17.79 -16.75
C GLY A 443 5.21 18.38 -17.72
N GLY A 444 4.94 17.68 -18.82
CA GLY A 444 3.84 17.99 -19.72
C GLY A 444 4.13 19.08 -20.76
N ALA A 445 5.36 19.57 -20.85
CA ALA A 445 5.76 20.55 -21.87
C ALA A 445 7.00 20.06 -22.62
N ASP A 446 6.99 20.24 -23.94
CA ASP A 446 8.13 19.98 -24.84
C ASP A 446 8.96 21.26 -24.95
N ILE A 447 10.15 21.26 -24.34
CA ILE A 447 11.01 22.46 -24.26
C ILE A 447 11.85 22.65 -25.53
N ASP A 448 12.10 21.58 -26.29
CA ASP A 448 12.99 21.57 -27.46
C ASP A 448 12.29 21.29 -28.81
N ASP A 449 10.96 21.20 -28.83
CA ASP A 449 10.08 20.96 -29.99
C ASP A 449 10.41 19.63 -30.72
N ASN A 450 10.88 18.63 -29.97
CA ASN A 450 11.16 17.30 -30.52
C ASN A 450 9.89 16.43 -30.66
N GLY A 451 8.75 16.91 -30.14
CA GLY A 451 7.45 16.26 -30.15
C GLY A 451 7.16 15.37 -28.94
N TYR A 452 8.00 15.36 -27.92
CA TYR A 452 7.86 14.59 -26.68
C TYR A 452 7.94 15.53 -25.47
N PRO A 453 7.15 15.31 -24.40
CA PRO A 453 7.18 16.16 -23.23
C PRO A 453 8.43 15.90 -22.38
N ASP A 454 8.91 16.94 -21.70
CA ASP A 454 10.11 16.91 -20.86
C ASP A 454 9.79 17.03 -19.37
N LEU A 455 10.81 16.85 -18.52
CA LEU A 455 10.68 16.88 -17.06
C LEU A 455 11.65 17.87 -16.40
N LEU A 456 11.12 18.74 -15.55
CA LEU A 456 11.86 19.57 -14.60
C LEU A 456 11.93 18.90 -13.24
N VAL A 457 13.12 18.92 -12.64
CA VAL A 457 13.38 18.38 -11.30
C VAL A 457 14.11 19.41 -10.44
N GLY A 458 13.55 19.72 -9.27
CA GLY A 458 14.14 20.62 -8.29
C GLY A 458 14.98 19.88 -7.25
N ALA A 459 16.09 20.49 -6.83
CA ALA A 459 16.97 20.03 -5.76
C ALA A 459 17.36 21.23 -4.88
N TRP A 460 16.36 21.78 -4.18
CA TRP A 460 16.48 23.05 -3.47
C TRP A 460 17.55 23.06 -2.37
N ALA A 461 17.84 21.92 -1.74
CA ALA A 461 18.87 21.86 -0.71
C ALA A 461 20.29 21.97 -1.28
N ALA A 462 20.44 21.76 -2.60
CA ALA A 462 21.67 21.99 -3.36
C ALA A 462 21.66 23.30 -4.16
N ASP A 463 20.58 24.10 -4.09
CA ASP A 463 20.35 25.29 -4.92
C ASP A 463 20.42 24.99 -6.44
N ARG A 464 19.82 23.88 -6.88
CA ARG A 464 19.91 23.36 -8.26
C ARG A 464 18.55 22.98 -8.82
N ALA A 465 18.45 23.04 -10.15
CA ALA A 465 17.33 22.47 -10.91
C ALA A 465 17.86 21.77 -12.17
N PHE A 466 17.10 20.81 -12.66
CA PHE A 466 17.48 19.94 -13.77
C PHE A 466 16.36 19.86 -14.80
N VAL A 467 16.72 19.86 -16.08
CA VAL A 467 15.83 19.58 -17.20
C VAL A 467 16.25 18.25 -17.80
N TYR A 468 15.35 17.29 -17.78
CA TYR A 468 15.48 15.99 -18.42
C TYR A 468 14.65 15.99 -19.69
N ARG A 469 15.28 15.61 -20.80
CA ARG A 469 14.64 15.61 -22.11
C ARG A 469 14.27 14.23 -22.58
N SER A 470 13.11 14.12 -23.21
CA SER A 470 12.64 12.84 -23.74
C SER A 470 13.30 12.49 -25.07
N GLN A 471 13.71 11.24 -25.23
CA GLN A 471 14.24 10.71 -26.47
C GLN A 471 13.12 10.20 -27.37
N ALA A 472 13.31 10.29 -28.69
CA ALA A 472 12.33 9.76 -29.63
C ALA A 472 12.23 8.22 -29.52
N VAL A 473 11.02 7.71 -29.37
CA VAL A 473 10.80 6.26 -29.18
C VAL A 473 10.54 5.57 -30.52
N ILE A 474 11.44 4.67 -30.88
CA ILE A 474 11.36 3.84 -32.08
C ILE A 474 10.77 2.48 -31.67
N ARG A 475 9.49 2.27 -31.94
CA ARG A 475 8.81 1.00 -31.72
C ARG A 475 9.10 0.03 -32.85
N SER A 476 9.74 -1.08 -32.50
CA SER A 476 10.18 -2.11 -33.44
C SER A 476 9.41 -3.41 -33.27
N ARG A 477 9.21 -4.13 -34.38
CA ARG A 477 8.74 -5.52 -34.38
C ARG A 477 9.58 -6.32 -35.34
N VAL A 478 10.19 -7.40 -34.87
CA VAL A 478 10.97 -8.32 -35.70
C VAL A 478 10.18 -9.59 -35.93
N SER A 479 10.14 -10.06 -37.18
CA SER A 479 9.54 -11.34 -37.55
C SER A 479 10.53 -12.23 -38.31
N LEU A 480 10.51 -13.52 -37.99
CA LEU A 480 11.27 -14.56 -38.66
C LEU A 480 10.32 -15.52 -39.38
N CYS A 481 10.56 -15.75 -40.66
CA CYS A 481 9.84 -16.74 -41.46
C CYS A 481 10.83 -17.75 -42.05
N LEU A 482 10.51 -19.04 -41.92
CA LEU A 482 11.33 -20.15 -42.41
C LEU A 482 10.59 -20.84 -43.55
N LEU A 483 11.30 -21.07 -44.66
CA LEU A 483 10.73 -21.65 -45.88
C LEU A 483 11.70 -22.72 -46.45
N PRO A 484 11.38 -24.02 -46.38
CA PRO A 484 10.25 -24.63 -45.67
C PRO A 484 10.37 -24.51 -44.13
N ASP A 485 9.25 -24.71 -43.43
CA ASP A 485 9.17 -24.65 -41.96
C ASP A 485 9.66 -25.94 -41.27
N PHE A 486 9.89 -27.01 -42.03
CA PHE A 486 10.53 -28.26 -41.61
C PHE A 486 11.68 -28.65 -42.54
N LEU A 487 12.62 -29.43 -42.02
CA LEU A 487 13.79 -29.93 -42.75
C LEU A 487 13.64 -31.42 -43.01
N ASN A 488 13.72 -31.79 -44.28
CA ASN A 488 13.86 -33.16 -44.71
C ASN A 488 15.32 -33.40 -45.16
N PRO A 489 16.10 -34.25 -44.45
CA PRO A 489 17.48 -34.56 -44.81
C PRO A 489 17.64 -35.20 -46.21
N ASP A 490 16.59 -35.86 -46.71
CA ASP A 490 16.60 -36.54 -48.02
C ASP A 490 16.45 -35.55 -49.18
N ILE A 491 15.85 -34.38 -48.93
CA ILE A 491 15.62 -33.34 -49.94
C ILE A 491 16.82 -32.40 -49.98
N LYS A 492 17.79 -32.67 -50.88
CA LYS A 492 19.05 -31.92 -51.02
C LYS A 492 19.03 -31.00 -52.25
N LEU A 493 18.40 -29.83 -52.13
CA LEU A 493 18.20 -28.88 -53.23
C LEU A 493 19.37 -27.91 -53.44
N CYS A 494 20.19 -27.64 -52.40
CA CYS A 494 21.32 -26.70 -52.50
C CYS A 494 22.66 -27.43 -52.64
N HIS A 495 23.69 -26.69 -53.06
CA HIS A 495 25.05 -27.20 -53.16
C HIS A 495 26.01 -26.35 -52.32
N GLN A 496 26.83 -27.00 -51.50
CA GLN A 496 27.93 -26.39 -50.77
C GLN A 496 29.24 -26.97 -51.29
N GLU A 497 30.07 -26.16 -51.94
CA GLU A 497 31.36 -26.61 -52.53
C GLU A 497 31.23 -27.93 -53.34
N ASN A 498 30.15 -28.06 -54.12
CA ASN A 498 29.73 -29.24 -54.90
C ASN A 498 29.15 -30.44 -54.13
N THR A 499 28.95 -30.36 -52.81
CA THR A 499 28.20 -31.36 -52.04
C THR A 499 26.71 -31.00 -51.97
N PRO A 500 25.79 -31.92 -52.32
CA PRO A 500 24.35 -31.65 -52.21
C PRO A 500 23.94 -31.63 -50.73
N VAL A 501 23.29 -30.55 -50.31
CA VAL A 501 22.86 -30.31 -48.93
C VAL A 501 21.38 -29.94 -48.86
N SER A 502 20.72 -30.32 -47.76
CA SER A 502 19.34 -29.91 -47.46
C SER A 502 19.35 -28.48 -46.93
N CYS A 503 18.61 -27.58 -47.56
CA CYS A 503 18.66 -26.15 -47.29
C CYS A 503 17.27 -25.52 -47.14
N PHE A 504 17.23 -24.37 -46.50
CA PHE A 504 16.02 -23.61 -46.25
C PHE A 504 16.34 -22.11 -46.22
N HIS A 505 15.33 -21.30 -46.53
CA HIS A 505 15.39 -19.85 -46.52
C HIS A 505 14.91 -19.28 -45.19
N ILE A 506 15.61 -18.26 -44.72
CA ILE A 506 15.30 -17.49 -43.52
C ILE A 506 15.03 -16.06 -43.97
N GLN A 507 13.76 -15.65 -43.90
CA GLN A 507 13.35 -14.28 -44.15
C GLN A 507 13.20 -13.55 -42.82
N MET A 508 13.95 -12.45 -42.68
CA MET A 508 13.95 -11.59 -41.50
C MET A 508 13.34 -10.26 -41.90
N CYS A 509 12.22 -9.89 -41.30
CA CYS A 509 11.58 -8.59 -41.54
C CYS A 509 11.57 -7.78 -40.25
N VAL A 510 11.92 -6.51 -40.37
CA VAL A 510 11.89 -5.56 -39.25
C VAL A 510 10.94 -4.44 -39.61
N TYR A 511 9.97 -4.23 -38.72
CA TYR A 511 8.98 -3.18 -38.78
C TYR A 511 9.36 -2.10 -37.78
N VAL A 512 9.27 -0.85 -38.18
CA VAL A 512 9.60 0.31 -37.34
C VAL A 512 8.48 1.34 -37.43
N SER A 513 8.10 1.87 -36.28
CA SER A 513 7.10 2.93 -36.12
C SER A 513 7.50 3.87 -34.97
N GLY A 514 6.96 5.08 -34.93
CA GLY A 514 7.21 6.03 -33.85
C GLY A 514 6.84 7.46 -34.25
N HIS A 515 6.61 8.32 -33.25
CA HIS A 515 6.29 9.73 -33.47
C HIS A 515 7.57 10.53 -33.76
N ARG A 516 7.55 11.38 -34.79
CA ARG A 516 8.70 12.22 -35.23
C ARG A 516 10.07 11.52 -35.33
N ILE A 517 10.11 10.22 -35.61
CA ILE A 517 11.37 9.46 -35.79
C ILE A 517 12.15 9.89 -37.07
N PRO A 518 13.48 9.63 -37.14
CA PRO A 518 14.31 9.94 -38.32
C PRO A 518 13.75 9.34 -39.63
N GLN A 519 14.04 9.98 -40.77
CA GLN A 519 13.58 9.51 -42.09
C GLN A 519 14.12 8.12 -42.45
N GLU A 520 15.35 7.81 -42.02
CA GLU A 520 16.00 6.53 -42.19
C GLU A 520 16.54 6.03 -40.83
N THR A 521 16.12 4.82 -40.44
CA THR A 521 16.60 4.15 -39.22
C THR A 521 17.53 3.01 -39.60
N ALA A 522 18.77 3.07 -39.15
CA ALA A 522 19.77 2.02 -39.38
C ALA A 522 19.83 1.06 -38.17
N LEU A 523 19.56 -0.22 -38.42
CA LEU A 523 19.53 -1.27 -37.41
C LEU A 523 20.60 -2.33 -37.71
N LYS A 524 21.28 -2.79 -36.66
CA LYS A 524 22.18 -3.95 -36.68
C LYS A 524 21.36 -5.19 -36.35
N LEU A 525 21.35 -6.17 -37.26
CA LEU A 525 20.68 -7.47 -37.13
C LEU A 525 21.73 -8.54 -36.83
N GLU A 526 21.57 -9.28 -35.73
CA GLU A 526 22.42 -10.41 -35.36
C GLU A 526 21.61 -11.71 -35.48
N LEU A 527 21.95 -12.54 -36.46
CA LEU A 527 21.30 -13.84 -36.71
C LEU A 527 22.14 -14.96 -36.08
N HIS A 528 21.49 -15.86 -35.34
CA HIS A 528 22.09 -17.09 -34.84
C HIS A 528 21.28 -18.32 -35.22
N LEU A 529 21.97 -19.32 -35.74
CA LEU A 529 21.43 -20.64 -36.05
C LEU A 529 21.72 -21.64 -34.93
N ASP A 530 20.74 -22.47 -34.60
CA ASP A 530 20.79 -23.55 -33.60
C ASP A 530 21.37 -23.09 -32.25
N LYS A 531 20.92 -21.93 -31.76
CA LYS A 531 21.51 -21.22 -30.59
C LYS A 531 21.50 -22.04 -29.30
N MET A 532 20.57 -22.98 -29.16
CA MET A 532 20.46 -23.87 -28.00
C MET A 532 21.53 -24.98 -27.99
N LYS A 533 22.25 -25.20 -29.11
CA LYS A 533 23.35 -26.15 -29.19
C LYS A 533 24.70 -25.46 -28.96
N GLN A 534 25.63 -26.22 -28.38
CA GLN A 534 27.03 -25.81 -28.26
C GLN A 534 27.60 -25.47 -29.65
N PRO A 535 28.52 -24.49 -29.79
CA PRO A 535 29.01 -24.01 -31.08
C PRO A 535 29.47 -25.11 -32.05
N MET A 536 30.15 -26.16 -31.55
CA MET A 536 30.62 -27.30 -32.35
C MET A 536 29.52 -28.31 -32.72
N ALA A 537 28.42 -28.34 -31.96
CA ALA A 537 27.29 -29.25 -32.13
C ALA A 537 26.11 -28.61 -32.90
N ARG A 538 26.30 -27.39 -33.43
CA ARG A 538 25.28 -26.73 -34.25
C ARG A 538 25.08 -27.51 -35.55
N ARG A 539 23.81 -27.82 -35.82
CA ARG A 539 23.39 -28.69 -36.92
C ARG A 539 23.17 -27.93 -38.23
N THR A 540 22.92 -26.63 -38.15
CA THR A 540 22.67 -25.78 -39.31
C THR A 540 23.69 -24.66 -39.41
N LEU A 541 24.12 -24.37 -40.64
CA LEU A 541 25.09 -23.32 -40.98
C LEU A 541 24.57 -22.46 -42.13
N LEU A 542 25.04 -21.22 -42.22
CA LEU A 542 24.72 -20.33 -43.33
C LEU A 542 25.47 -20.77 -44.58
N LEU A 543 24.80 -20.79 -45.73
CA LEU A 543 25.39 -21.23 -46.99
C LEU A 543 26.46 -20.24 -47.49
N SER A 544 26.31 -18.95 -47.20
CA SER A 544 27.20 -17.87 -47.65
C SER A 544 28.53 -17.81 -46.88
N THR A 545 28.48 -17.92 -45.55
CA THR A 545 29.64 -17.73 -44.66
C THR A 545 30.18 -19.04 -44.08
N ASN A 546 29.44 -20.15 -44.24
CA ASN A 546 29.69 -21.42 -43.57
C ASN A 546 29.81 -21.28 -42.03
N GLN A 547 29.13 -20.29 -41.45
CA GLN A 547 29.09 -20.07 -40.01
C GLN A 547 27.65 -20.17 -39.48
N ALA A 548 27.52 -20.43 -38.19
CA ALA A 548 26.22 -20.52 -37.52
C ALA A 548 25.70 -19.16 -37.01
N GLN A 549 26.37 -18.07 -37.35
CA GLN A 549 25.98 -16.72 -36.98
C GLN A 549 26.42 -15.73 -38.05
N ASP A 550 25.68 -14.62 -38.17
CA ASP A 550 26.03 -13.52 -39.06
C ASP A 550 25.47 -12.21 -38.52
N THR A 551 26.06 -11.10 -38.95
CA THR A 551 25.65 -9.75 -38.57
C THR A 551 25.49 -8.89 -39.80
N MET A 552 24.32 -8.25 -39.94
CA MET A 552 23.99 -7.42 -41.09
C MET A 552 23.41 -6.07 -40.66
N ILE A 553 23.46 -5.09 -41.56
CA ILE A 553 22.87 -3.77 -41.36
C ILE A 553 21.62 -3.70 -42.22
N LEU A 554 20.49 -3.36 -41.59
CA LEU A 554 19.21 -3.14 -42.25
C LEU A 554 18.82 -1.67 -42.09
N ARG A 555 18.41 -1.03 -43.19
CA ARG A 555 17.93 0.35 -43.16
C ARG A 555 16.44 0.37 -43.47
N VAL A 556 15.66 0.93 -42.55
CA VAL A 556 14.21 1.04 -42.67
C VAL A 556 13.86 2.49 -42.97
N GLN A 557 13.15 2.72 -44.08
CA GLN A 557 12.61 4.03 -44.42
C GLN A 557 11.30 4.26 -43.68
N ARG A 558 11.14 5.44 -43.07
CA ARG A 558 9.95 5.80 -42.27
C ARG A 558 8.64 5.71 -43.07
N GLU A 559 8.65 6.03 -44.37
CA GLU A 559 7.45 6.01 -45.22
C GLU A 559 6.88 4.60 -45.43
N VAL A 560 7.76 3.61 -45.55
CA VAL A 560 7.38 2.20 -45.75
C VAL A 560 7.18 1.49 -44.42
N GLY A 561 7.99 1.84 -43.40
CA GLY A 561 7.90 1.27 -42.05
C GLY A 561 8.34 -0.18 -41.93
N MET A 562 8.85 -0.80 -43.00
CA MET A 562 9.30 -2.20 -43.01
C MET A 562 10.48 -2.39 -43.97
N ALA A 563 11.45 -3.22 -43.58
CA ALA A 563 12.44 -3.78 -44.48
C ALA A 563 12.67 -5.26 -44.18
N CYS A 564 12.93 -6.06 -45.23
CA CYS A 564 13.19 -7.49 -45.12
C CYS A 564 14.53 -7.87 -45.76
N VAL A 565 15.18 -8.89 -45.22
CA VAL A 565 16.41 -9.49 -45.74
C VAL A 565 16.30 -11.01 -45.67
N ASN A 566 16.81 -11.67 -46.72
CA ASN A 566 16.76 -13.12 -46.85
C ASN A 566 18.17 -13.71 -46.68
N GLN A 567 18.25 -14.84 -45.99
CA GLN A 567 19.46 -15.66 -45.86
C GLN A 567 19.12 -17.12 -46.17
N THR A 568 20.12 -17.88 -46.63
CA THR A 568 19.97 -19.32 -46.88
C THR A 568 20.86 -20.08 -45.92
N ALA A 569 20.26 -21.03 -45.21
CA ALA A 569 20.95 -21.95 -44.30
C ALA A 569 20.79 -23.39 -44.79
N TYR A 570 21.70 -24.26 -44.36
CA TYR A 570 21.68 -25.67 -44.71
C TYR A 570 21.90 -26.55 -43.47
N LEU A 571 21.38 -27.77 -43.53
CA LEU A 571 21.55 -28.82 -42.53
C LEU A 571 22.82 -29.62 -42.83
N ARG A 572 23.67 -29.82 -41.81
CA ARG A 572 24.88 -30.64 -41.91
C ARG A 572 24.55 -32.10 -42.21
N SER A 573 25.58 -32.86 -42.61
CA SER A 573 25.41 -34.27 -42.99
C SER A 573 24.81 -35.11 -41.85
N GLU A 574 24.03 -36.14 -42.19
CA GLU A 574 23.41 -37.01 -41.18
C GLU A 574 24.43 -37.72 -40.29
N GLU A 575 25.63 -37.99 -40.81
CA GLU A 575 26.73 -38.61 -40.05
C GLU A 575 27.25 -37.70 -38.92
N GLU A 576 27.10 -36.38 -39.08
CA GLU A 576 27.49 -35.37 -38.09
C GLU A 576 26.39 -35.04 -37.08
N ILE A 577 25.13 -35.38 -37.39
CA ILE A 577 23.97 -35.02 -36.57
C ILE A 577 23.48 -36.23 -35.77
N ARG A 578 23.85 -36.28 -34.49
CA ARG A 578 23.32 -37.29 -33.55
C ARG A 578 21.92 -36.97 -33.04
N ASP A 579 21.62 -35.69 -32.87
CA ASP A 579 20.36 -35.22 -32.30
C ASP A 579 19.41 -34.76 -33.40
N LYS A 580 18.50 -35.64 -33.78
CA LYS A 580 17.47 -35.38 -34.80
C LYS A 580 16.10 -35.00 -34.21
N LEU A 581 15.91 -35.13 -32.90
CA LEU A 581 14.62 -34.90 -32.23
C LEU A 581 14.46 -33.47 -31.70
N SER A 582 15.54 -32.84 -31.23
CA SER A 582 15.44 -31.48 -30.68
C SER A 582 15.16 -30.45 -31.79
N PRO A 583 14.30 -29.44 -31.52
CA PRO A 583 14.06 -28.36 -32.48
C PRO A 583 15.34 -27.54 -32.73
N ILE A 584 15.45 -26.97 -33.92
CA ILE A 584 16.54 -26.07 -34.34
C ILE A 584 16.04 -24.64 -34.15
N PHE A 585 16.55 -23.96 -33.11
CA PHE A 585 16.19 -22.59 -32.79
C PHE A 585 17.01 -21.58 -33.58
N ILE A 586 16.32 -20.71 -34.30
CA ILE A 586 16.89 -19.61 -35.08
C ILE A 586 16.45 -18.31 -34.42
N THR A 587 17.41 -17.50 -34.00
CA THR A 587 17.13 -16.26 -33.27
C THR A 587 17.74 -15.08 -33.99
N THR A 588 17.01 -13.97 -34.04
CA THR A 588 17.48 -12.70 -34.56
C THR A 588 17.28 -11.60 -33.54
N ASN A 589 18.34 -10.85 -33.28
CA ASN A 589 18.35 -9.69 -32.40
C ASN A 589 18.56 -8.42 -33.21
N ILE A 590 17.92 -7.32 -32.80
CA ILE A 590 18.16 -6.00 -33.38
C ILE A 590 18.68 -5.00 -32.36
N SER A 591 19.56 -4.12 -32.80
CA SER A 591 20.01 -2.94 -32.05
C SER A 591 20.20 -1.75 -32.99
N LEU A 592 20.21 -0.52 -32.45
CA LEU A 592 20.49 0.68 -33.26
C LEU A 592 21.96 0.69 -33.68
N PHE A 593 22.21 0.95 -34.98
CA PHE A 593 23.57 0.95 -35.53
C PHE A 593 24.37 2.21 -35.16
N ASN A 594 23.69 3.35 -34.96
CA ASN A 594 24.32 4.63 -34.64
C ASN A 594 23.57 5.31 -33.48
N THR A 595 24.26 5.53 -32.35
CA THR A 595 23.73 6.14 -31.12
C THR A 595 23.55 7.66 -31.20
N THR A 596 24.03 8.30 -32.28
CA THR A 596 23.94 9.77 -32.46
C THR A 596 22.53 10.28 -32.77
N GLN A 597 21.54 9.39 -32.96
CA GLN A 597 20.15 9.78 -33.29
C GLN A 597 19.28 10.15 -32.07
N HIS A 598 19.81 10.16 -30.83
CA HIS A 598 19.07 10.45 -29.58
C HIS A 598 17.69 9.78 -29.55
N ALA A 599 17.65 8.50 -29.91
CA ALA A 599 16.42 7.73 -30.05
C ALA A 599 16.55 6.40 -29.31
N LEU A 600 15.45 6.00 -28.66
CA LEU A 600 15.35 4.78 -27.88
C LEU A 600 14.65 3.70 -28.70
N LEU A 601 15.27 2.53 -28.84
CA LEU A 601 14.63 1.37 -29.47
C LEU A 601 13.81 0.61 -28.44
N HIS A 602 12.49 0.53 -28.66
CA HIS A 602 11.56 -0.19 -27.81
C HIS A 602 10.69 -1.17 -28.63
N GLY A 603 9.92 -2.01 -27.95
CA GLY A 603 9.08 -3.05 -28.56
C GLY A 603 9.78 -4.41 -28.67
N GLN A 604 9.47 -5.16 -29.73
CA GLN A 604 9.98 -6.51 -29.95
C GLN A 604 11.31 -6.47 -30.73
N THR A 605 12.42 -6.41 -29.99
CA THR A 605 13.79 -6.38 -30.55
C THR A 605 14.42 -7.76 -30.77
N HIS A 606 13.73 -8.82 -30.35
CA HIS A 606 14.16 -10.21 -30.51
C HIS A 606 13.03 -11.02 -31.17
N ALA A 607 13.41 -11.83 -32.15
CA ALA A 607 12.54 -12.85 -32.72
C ALA A 607 13.22 -14.21 -32.63
N ALA A 608 12.44 -15.24 -32.35
CA ALA A 608 12.85 -16.63 -32.51
C ALA A 608 11.86 -17.36 -33.40
N ALA A 609 12.39 -18.17 -34.31
CA ALA A 609 11.65 -19.19 -35.01
C ALA A 609 12.34 -20.53 -34.76
N GLN A 610 11.59 -21.62 -34.92
CA GLN A 610 12.16 -22.95 -34.83
C GLN A 610 11.75 -23.77 -36.05
N THR A 611 12.64 -24.65 -36.45
CA THR A 611 12.36 -25.70 -37.44
C THR A 611 12.75 -27.05 -36.87
N ARG A 612 12.32 -28.13 -37.52
CA ARG A 612 12.51 -29.50 -37.05
C ARG A 612 12.98 -30.41 -38.18
N ILE A 613 13.69 -31.46 -37.82
CA ILE A 613 13.96 -32.57 -38.72
C ILE A 613 12.74 -33.49 -38.65
N VAL A 614 12.14 -33.82 -39.80
CA VAL A 614 11.01 -34.75 -39.86
C VAL A 614 11.50 -36.17 -39.56
N LEU A 615 10.83 -36.88 -38.64
CA LEU A 615 11.08 -38.29 -38.29
C LEU A 615 9.75 -39.04 -38.18
N ASP A 616 9.73 -40.28 -38.69
CA ASP A 616 8.66 -41.27 -38.47
C ASP A 616 7.24 -40.85 -38.94
N CYS A 617 7.13 -40.05 -40.01
CA CYS A 617 5.85 -39.60 -40.61
C CYS A 617 5.37 -40.49 -41.78
N GLY A 618 5.59 -41.81 -41.72
CA GLY A 618 5.17 -42.73 -42.78
C GLY A 618 5.88 -42.54 -44.13
N ASP A 619 5.38 -43.20 -45.18
CA ASP A 619 5.97 -43.19 -46.52
C ASP A 619 5.71 -41.89 -47.30
N ASP A 620 4.70 -41.11 -46.89
CA ASP A 620 4.34 -39.83 -47.50
C ASP A 620 5.04 -38.63 -46.83
N ASN A 621 5.79 -38.86 -45.74
CA ASN A 621 6.53 -37.87 -44.96
C ASN A 621 5.65 -36.74 -44.37
N ILE A 622 4.34 -36.97 -44.18
CA ILE A 622 3.39 -35.97 -43.66
C ILE A 622 2.72 -36.52 -42.39
N CYS A 623 3.12 -36.02 -41.22
CA CYS A 623 2.52 -36.45 -39.95
C CYS A 623 1.09 -35.90 -39.76
N VAL A 624 0.09 -36.79 -39.67
CA VAL A 624 -1.33 -36.47 -39.45
C VAL A 624 -1.80 -36.91 -38.04
N PRO A 625 -1.98 -35.97 -37.08
CA PRO A 625 -2.44 -36.31 -35.73
C PRO A 625 -3.97 -36.41 -35.62
N ASP A 626 -4.47 -37.04 -34.56
CA ASP A 626 -5.91 -37.09 -34.20
C ASP A 626 -6.08 -36.69 -32.73
N LEU A 627 -6.18 -35.38 -32.49
CA LEU A 627 -6.20 -34.79 -31.14
C LEU A 627 -7.62 -34.71 -30.59
N LYS A 628 -7.84 -35.25 -29.38
CA LYS A 628 -9.13 -35.25 -28.66
C LYS A 628 -8.99 -34.64 -27.28
N LEU A 629 -10.00 -33.86 -26.87
CA LEU A 629 -10.03 -33.16 -25.59
C LEU A 629 -11.38 -33.34 -24.88
N SER A 630 -11.33 -33.64 -23.58
CA SER A 630 -12.48 -33.58 -22.66
C SER A 630 -12.11 -32.80 -21.40
N ALA A 631 -13.03 -31.98 -20.88
CA ALA A 631 -12.83 -31.23 -19.64
C ALA A 631 -14.14 -31.03 -18.86
N GLU A 632 -14.06 -31.04 -17.53
CA GLU A 632 -15.18 -30.84 -16.61
C GLU A 632 -14.77 -30.04 -15.37
N ALA A 633 -15.71 -29.33 -14.75
CA ALA A 633 -15.45 -28.62 -13.50
C ALA A 633 -15.62 -29.59 -12.33
N VAL A 634 -14.69 -29.56 -11.37
CA VAL A 634 -14.77 -30.39 -10.15
C VAL A 634 -15.81 -29.82 -9.17
N SER A 635 -15.99 -28.50 -9.17
CA SER A 635 -16.98 -27.78 -8.37
C SER A 635 -17.99 -27.10 -9.29
N ASP A 636 -19.28 -27.41 -9.12
CA ASP A 636 -20.34 -26.87 -9.98
C ASP A 636 -20.65 -25.39 -9.72
N SER A 637 -20.28 -24.85 -8.55
CA SER A 637 -20.53 -23.45 -8.19
C SER A 637 -19.45 -22.78 -7.36
N VAL A 638 -19.32 -21.47 -7.51
CA VAL A 638 -18.43 -20.57 -6.75
C VAL A 638 -19.26 -19.51 -6.02
N LEU A 639 -18.84 -19.14 -4.82
CA LEU A 639 -19.52 -18.14 -3.99
C LEU A 639 -18.99 -16.72 -4.21
N VAL A 640 -19.89 -15.74 -4.31
CA VAL A 640 -19.54 -14.31 -4.43
C VAL A 640 -18.97 -13.81 -3.10
N GLY A 641 -17.78 -13.20 -3.15
CA GLY A 641 -17.08 -12.65 -1.98
C GLY A 641 -16.19 -13.64 -1.22
N GLU A 642 -15.97 -14.83 -1.78
CA GLU A 642 -15.00 -15.81 -1.29
C GLU A 642 -13.87 -16.03 -2.32
N ASP A 643 -12.63 -16.09 -1.85
CA ASP A 643 -11.46 -16.41 -2.68
C ASP A 643 -11.39 -17.92 -2.94
N GLN A 644 -12.37 -18.45 -3.68
CA GLN A 644 -12.42 -19.86 -4.05
C GLN A 644 -11.74 -20.12 -5.40
N SER A 645 -10.96 -21.20 -5.46
CA SER A 645 -10.35 -21.66 -6.70
C SER A 645 -11.30 -22.58 -7.48
N VAL A 646 -11.47 -22.31 -8.78
CA VAL A 646 -12.11 -23.21 -9.73
C VAL A 646 -11.11 -24.26 -10.19
N VAL A 647 -11.48 -25.53 -10.13
CA VAL A 647 -10.67 -26.65 -10.61
C VAL A 647 -11.30 -27.27 -11.84
N LEU A 648 -10.56 -27.32 -12.94
CA LEU A 648 -10.96 -27.98 -14.19
C LEU A 648 -10.16 -29.27 -14.37
N SER A 649 -10.84 -30.42 -14.42
CA SER A 649 -10.20 -31.70 -14.74
C SER A 649 -10.24 -31.93 -16.25
N LEU A 650 -9.11 -32.30 -16.85
CA LEU A 650 -8.99 -32.51 -18.30
C LEU A 650 -8.30 -33.81 -18.69
N SER A 651 -8.69 -34.34 -19.85
CA SER A 651 -8.06 -35.48 -20.53
C SER A 651 -7.78 -35.12 -21.99
N ALA A 652 -6.52 -35.24 -22.40
CA ALA A 652 -6.04 -35.00 -23.75
C ALA A 652 -5.49 -36.29 -24.37
N GLU A 653 -5.87 -36.60 -25.60
CA GLU A 653 -5.52 -37.85 -26.29
C GLU A 653 -5.09 -37.59 -27.74
N ASN A 654 -4.10 -38.36 -28.23
CA ASN A 654 -3.69 -38.35 -29.63
C ASN A 654 -3.79 -39.77 -30.21
N ASP A 655 -4.80 -40.03 -31.05
CA ASP A 655 -5.05 -41.33 -31.67
C ASP A 655 -4.40 -41.49 -33.05
N GLY A 656 -3.82 -40.41 -33.59
CA GLY A 656 -3.16 -40.37 -34.90
C GLY A 656 -1.64 -40.51 -34.80
N GLU A 657 -0.92 -39.88 -35.73
CA GLU A 657 0.54 -39.84 -35.76
C GLU A 657 1.11 -38.77 -34.81
N GLY A 658 2.44 -38.57 -34.83
CA GLY A 658 3.10 -37.60 -33.96
C GLY A 658 2.58 -36.17 -34.16
N ALA A 659 2.05 -35.57 -33.08
CA ALA A 659 1.63 -34.17 -33.07
C ALA A 659 2.75 -33.30 -32.50
N TYR A 660 3.39 -32.48 -33.33
CA TYR A 660 4.52 -31.67 -32.90
C TYR A 660 4.08 -30.37 -32.22
N GLU A 661 4.82 -29.98 -31.19
CA GLU A 661 4.54 -28.77 -30.38
C GLU A 661 3.07 -28.68 -29.95
N THR A 662 2.57 -29.76 -29.37
CA THR A 662 1.19 -29.83 -28.97
C THR A 662 0.99 -29.02 -27.69
N GLU A 663 0.16 -27.98 -27.77
CA GLU A 663 -0.22 -27.11 -26.65
C GLU A 663 -1.72 -27.17 -26.39
N LEU A 664 -2.12 -27.19 -25.13
CA LEU A 664 -3.48 -26.91 -24.70
C LEU A 664 -3.63 -25.40 -24.54
N VAL A 665 -4.65 -24.82 -25.18
CA VAL A 665 -5.02 -23.41 -25.06
C VAL A 665 -6.33 -23.30 -24.29
N VAL A 666 -6.31 -22.56 -23.19
CA VAL A 666 -7.47 -22.27 -22.35
C VAL A 666 -7.76 -20.77 -22.39
N ARG A 667 -8.93 -20.39 -22.88
CA ARG A 667 -9.47 -19.03 -22.75
C ARG A 667 -10.20 -18.93 -21.41
N ILE A 668 -9.74 -18.02 -20.57
CA ILE A 668 -10.28 -17.79 -19.23
C ILE A 668 -11.19 -16.55 -19.22
N PRO A 669 -12.17 -16.48 -18.32
CA PRO A 669 -12.99 -15.29 -18.11
C PRO A 669 -12.15 -14.07 -17.68
N GLU A 670 -12.72 -12.88 -17.81
CA GLU A 670 -12.15 -11.65 -17.25
C GLU A 670 -11.97 -11.77 -15.73
N HIS A 671 -10.96 -11.09 -15.18
CA HIS A 671 -10.60 -11.13 -13.75
C HIS A 671 -10.30 -12.54 -13.20
N THR A 672 -9.95 -13.50 -14.07
CA THR A 672 -9.53 -14.85 -13.68
C THR A 672 -8.02 -15.03 -13.85
N HIS A 673 -7.38 -15.73 -12.91
CA HIS A 673 -5.94 -15.99 -12.91
C HIS A 673 -5.63 -17.47 -12.77
N PHE A 674 -4.65 -17.96 -13.54
CA PHE A 674 -4.14 -19.32 -13.42
C PHE A 674 -3.23 -19.47 -12.20
N GLN A 675 -3.47 -20.50 -11.39
CA GLN A 675 -2.67 -20.77 -10.19
C GLN A 675 -1.63 -21.87 -10.46
N SER A 676 -2.09 -23.06 -10.86
CA SER A 676 -1.21 -24.22 -11.04
C SER A 676 -1.88 -25.38 -11.78
N SER A 677 -1.06 -26.33 -12.26
CA SER A 677 -1.50 -27.65 -12.71
C SER A 677 -1.23 -28.71 -11.62
N ARG A 678 -2.19 -29.63 -11.42
CA ARG A 678 -2.12 -30.76 -10.48
C ARG A 678 -2.53 -32.06 -11.21
N GLY A 679 -2.30 -33.22 -10.61
CA GLY A 679 -2.67 -34.53 -11.19
C GLY A 679 -1.48 -35.38 -11.62
N VAL A 680 -1.79 -36.53 -12.26
CA VAL A 680 -0.81 -37.57 -12.63
C VAL A 680 0.27 -37.02 -13.56
N ASN A 681 -0.13 -36.17 -14.52
CA ASN A 681 0.78 -35.50 -15.43
C ASN A 681 0.77 -34.00 -15.12
N ARG A 682 1.83 -33.52 -14.45
CA ARG A 682 2.00 -32.09 -14.18
C ARG A 682 2.41 -31.37 -15.47
N LEU A 683 1.48 -30.61 -16.04
CA LEU A 683 1.73 -29.84 -17.26
C LEU A 683 2.50 -28.56 -16.97
N VAL A 684 3.41 -28.18 -17.87
CA VAL A 684 4.07 -26.87 -17.83
C VAL A 684 3.14 -25.87 -18.51
N CYS A 685 2.61 -24.92 -17.74
CA CYS A 685 1.61 -23.96 -18.19
C CYS A 685 2.09 -22.53 -17.99
N VAL A 686 1.77 -21.66 -18.94
CA VAL A 686 2.08 -20.23 -18.90
C VAL A 686 0.83 -19.43 -19.27
N GLN A 687 0.52 -18.40 -18.49
CA GLN A 687 -0.53 -17.44 -18.81
C GLN A 687 0.04 -16.31 -19.67
N ARG A 688 -0.59 -16.01 -20.80
CA ARG A 688 -0.17 -14.95 -21.75
C ARG A 688 -1.38 -14.14 -22.23
N LYS A 689 -1.16 -12.89 -22.65
CA LYS A 689 -2.20 -12.02 -23.23
C LYS A 689 -2.06 -12.06 -24.76
N ASP A 690 -3.11 -12.51 -25.45
CA ASP A 690 -3.16 -12.62 -26.92
C ASP A 690 -4.36 -11.83 -27.44
N ASN A 691 -4.12 -10.81 -28.27
CA ASN A 691 -5.16 -9.90 -28.81
C ASN A 691 -6.17 -9.42 -27.74
N GLN A 692 -5.66 -8.86 -26.64
CA GLN A 692 -6.45 -8.38 -25.47
C GLN A 692 -7.13 -9.47 -24.63
N THR A 693 -7.21 -10.72 -25.10
CA THR A 693 -7.75 -11.85 -24.33
C THR A 693 -6.65 -12.56 -23.54
N VAL A 694 -6.92 -12.89 -22.28
CA VAL A 694 -5.99 -13.65 -21.45
C VAL A 694 -6.19 -15.14 -21.73
N ILE A 695 -5.11 -15.82 -22.07
CA ILE A 695 -5.12 -17.26 -22.35
C ILE A 695 -4.06 -17.97 -21.52
N VAL A 696 -4.29 -19.24 -21.23
CA VAL A 696 -3.32 -20.13 -20.59
C VAL A 696 -2.93 -21.19 -21.60
N THR A 697 -1.63 -21.35 -21.80
CA THR A 697 -1.06 -22.36 -22.69
C THR A 697 -0.26 -23.39 -21.90
N CYS A 698 -0.58 -24.67 -22.08
CA CYS A 698 0.11 -25.77 -21.42
C CYS A 698 0.73 -26.74 -22.42
N ASP A 699 1.98 -27.14 -22.18
CA ASP A 699 2.70 -28.07 -23.05
C ASP A 699 2.18 -29.51 -22.87
N LEU A 700 1.73 -30.14 -23.96
CA LEU A 700 1.29 -31.54 -24.01
C LEU A 700 2.35 -32.47 -24.63
N GLY A 701 3.35 -31.93 -25.32
CA GLY A 701 4.52 -32.68 -25.79
C GLY A 701 5.01 -32.25 -27.16
N ASN A 702 6.30 -32.52 -27.44
CA ASN A 702 6.92 -32.26 -28.73
C ASN A 702 7.81 -33.44 -29.19
N PRO A 703 7.27 -34.38 -29.99
CA PRO A 703 5.85 -34.54 -30.31
C PRO A 703 5.05 -35.17 -29.16
N MET A 704 3.74 -34.89 -29.12
CA MET A 704 2.77 -35.75 -28.45
C MET A 704 2.66 -37.04 -29.27
N LYS A 705 3.10 -38.14 -28.68
CA LYS A 705 3.29 -39.43 -29.35
C LYS A 705 1.95 -40.03 -29.80
N PRO A 706 1.97 -40.92 -30.80
CA PRO A 706 0.80 -41.71 -31.17
C PRO A 706 0.31 -42.53 -29.96
N ARG A 707 -1.01 -42.57 -29.75
CA ARG A 707 -1.73 -43.24 -28.65
C ARG A 707 -1.34 -42.77 -27.24
N GLN A 708 -0.96 -41.51 -27.11
CA GLN A 708 -0.63 -40.90 -25.82
C GLN A 708 -1.87 -40.25 -25.20
N THR A 709 -2.20 -40.63 -23.97
CA THR A 709 -3.27 -40.02 -23.17
C THR A 709 -2.68 -39.28 -21.95
N LEU A 710 -3.11 -38.04 -21.72
CA LEU A 710 -2.66 -37.20 -20.61
C LEU A 710 -3.85 -36.73 -19.78
N ARG A 711 -3.76 -36.81 -18.44
CA ARG A 711 -4.77 -36.31 -17.51
C ARG A 711 -4.15 -35.34 -16.51
N SER A 712 -4.81 -34.20 -16.32
CA SER A 712 -4.33 -33.12 -15.44
C SER A 712 -5.51 -32.30 -14.92
N ASP A 713 -5.31 -31.60 -13.81
CA ASP A 713 -6.26 -30.66 -13.24
C ASP A 713 -5.65 -29.25 -13.25
N LEU A 714 -6.40 -28.26 -13.72
CA LEU A 714 -5.99 -26.87 -13.77
C LEU A 714 -6.75 -26.05 -12.74
N LEU A 715 -6.02 -25.30 -11.92
CA LEU A 715 -6.58 -24.46 -10.86
C LEU A 715 -6.57 -22.99 -11.27
N PHE A 716 -7.72 -22.34 -11.11
CA PHE A 716 -7.93 -20.93 -11.43
C PHE A 716 -8.51 -20.18 -10.24
N SER A 717 -8.02 -18.96 -9.99
CA SER A 717 -8.62 -18.01 -9.06
C SER A 717 -9.56 -17.11 -9.84
N VAL A 718 -10.83 -17.02 -9.48
CA VAL A 718 -11.80 -16.16 -10.16
C VAL A 718 -12.12 -14.96 -9.25
N GLY A 719 -11.84 -13.75 -9.72
CA GLY A 719 -12.13 -12.51 -8.99
C GLY A 719 -13.36 -11.78 -9.53
N ARG A 720 -13.82 -10.78 -8.76
CA ARG A 720 -14.84 -9.80 -9.16
C ARG A 720 -16.18 -10.41 -9.61
N LEU A 721 -16.64 -11.40 -8.86
CA LEU A 721 -17.87 -12.14 -9.13
C LEU A 721 -19.15 -11.31 -8.91
N GLU A 722 -19.05 -10.10 -8.35
CA GLU A 722 -20.21 -9.22 -8.07
C GLU A 722 -20.92 -8.74 -9.35
N GLU A 723 -20.16 -8.59 -10.45
CA GLU A 723 -20.65 -8.07 -11.73
C GLU A 723 -21.21 -9.17 -12.66
N VAL A 724 -20.95 -10.44 -12.32
CA VAL A 724 -21.35 -11.63 -13.08
C VAL A 724 -22.84 -11.91 -12.91
N GLU A 725 -23.53 -12.27 -14.00
CA GLU A 725 -24.98 -12.49 -13.99
C GLU A 725 -25.40 -13.86 -13.47
N SER A 726 -24.73 -14.95 -13.87
CA SER A 726 -25.12 -16.31 -13.45
C SER A 726 -23.99 -17.35 -13.48
N HIS A 727 -23.09 -17.29 -14.46
CA HIS A 727 -22.02 -18.27 -14.63
C HIS A 727 -20.79 -17.66 -15.29
N VAL A 728 -19.64 -18.29 -15.07
CA VAL A 728 -18.39 -18.04 -15.79
C VAL A 728 -18.10 -19.19 -16.75
N THR A 729 -17.47 -18.90 -17.89
CA THR A 729 -17.24 -19.89 -18.96
C THR A 729 -15.77 -20.00 -19.31
N PHE A 730 -15.23 -21.23 -19.30
CA PHE A 730 -13.89 -21.56 -19.75
C PHE A 730 -13.96 -22.27 -21.10
N VAL A 731 -13.12 -21.88 -22.06
CA VAL A 731 -13.07 -22.51 -23.40
C VAL A 731 -11.70 -23.12 -23.63
N LEU A 732 -11.64 -24.43 -23.91
CA LEU A 732 -10.40 -25.20 -24.02
C LEU A 732 -10.27 -25.84 -25.40
N ARG A 733 -9.04 -25.88 -25.93
CA ARG A 733 -8.71 -26.54 -27.20
C ARG A 733 -7.24 -26.94 -27.29
N ILE A 734 -6.92 -28.05 -27.95
CA ILE A 734 -5.54 -28.47 -28.25
C ILE A 734 -5.14 -27.95 -29.65
N ARG A 735 -3.90 -27.46 -29.78
CA ARG A 735 -3.28 -27.04 -31.05
C ARG A 735 -1.92 -27.70 -31.22
N SER A 736 -1.59 -28.10 -32.43
CA SER A 736 -0.26 -28.54 -32.86
C SER A 736 0.21 -27.73 -34.07
N LYS A 737 1.49 -27.89 -34.43
CA LYS A 737 2.11 -27.27 -35.61
C LYS A 737 2.17 -28.20 -36.83
N ASN A 738 1.28 -29.18 -36.90
CA ASN A 738 1.17 -30.06 -38.07
C ASN A 738 0.44 -29.31 -39.21
N SER A 739 0.76 -29.62 -40.47
CA SER A 739 0.12 -29.00 -41.63
C SER A 739 -1.30 -29.52 -41.86
N VAL A 740 -1.56 -30.76 -41.46
CA VAL A 740 -2.84 -31.45 -41.60
C VAL A 740 -3.39 -31.78 -40.21
N ASN A 741 -4.70 -31.58 -40.03
CA ASN A 741 -5.46 -31.82 -38.80
C ASN A 741 -4.83 -31.29 -37.48
N PRO A 742 -4.42 -30.00 -37.39
CA PRO A 742 -3.62 -29.50 -36.27
C PRO A 742 -4.37 -29.25 -34.96
N CYS A 743 -5.68 -29.47 -34.87
CA CYS A 743 -6.48 -29.00 -33.74
C CYS A 743 -7.50 -30.05 -33.28
N SER A 744 -7.78 -30.05 -31.97
CA SER A 744 -8.87 -30.87 -31.41
C SER A 744 -10.24 -30.21 -31.52
N ASN A 745 -11.25 -30.93 -31.03
CA ASN A 745 -12.54 -30.36 -30.64
C ASN A 745 -12.39 -29.27 -29.57
N GLU A 746 -13.33 -28.34 -29.54
CA GLU A 746 -13.40 -27.26 -28.55
C GLU A 746 -14.36 -27.66 -27.42
N VAL A 747 -13.96 -27.42 -26.18
CA VAL A 747 -14.75 -27.77 -24.97
C VAL A 747 -15.05 -26.51 -24.18
N SER A 748 -16.33 -26.28 -23.86
CA SER A 748 -16.77 -25.16 -23.03
C SER A 748 -17.28 -25.65 -21.68
N VAL A 749 -16.66 -25.20 -20.59
CA VAL A 749 -17.03 -25.56 -19.21
C VAL A 749 -17.68 -24.36 -18.53
N LYS A 750 -18.89 -24.55 -17.99
CA LYS A 750 -19.66 -23.51 -17.29
C LYS A 750 -19.65 -23.76 -15.79
N VAL A 751 -19.29 -22.76 -15.00
CA VAL A 751 -19.30 -22.82 -13.54
C VAL A 751 -20.29 -21.80 -13.00
N GLN A 752 -21.25 -22.23 -12.17
CA GLN A 752 -22.33 -21.38 -11.66
C GLN A 752 -21.82 -20.44 -10.56
N VAL A 753 -22.40 -19.24 -10.46
CA VAL A 753 -22.08 -18.27 -9.42
C VAL A 753 -23.27 -18.16 -8.46
N LYS A 754 -23.03 -18.25 -7.15
CA LYS A 754 -24.05 -18.17 -6.10
C LYS A 754 -23.65 -17.12 -5.05
N ALA A 755 -24.64 -16.45 -4.46
CA ALA A 755 -24.42 -15.52 -3.34
C ALA A 755 -24.93 -16.13 -2.04
N GLU A 756 -24.20 -15.93 -0.94
CA GLU A 756 -24.55 -16.40 0.40
C GLU A 756 -24.22 -15.32 1.43
N ALA A 757 -25.16 -15.07 2.34
CA ALA A 757 -25.04 -14.05 3.37
C ALA A 757 -25.47 -14.62 4.73
N THR A 758 -24.63 -14.44 5.74
CA THR A 758 -24.87 -14.93 7.11
C THR A 758 -24.55 -13.80 8.07
N LEU A 759 -25.56 -13.25 8.73
CA LEU A 759 -25.39 -12.12 9.65
C LEU A 759 -25.72 -12.53 11.10
N GLU A 760 -25.03 -11.89 12.04
CA GLU A 760 -25.29 -12.02 13.48
C GLU A 760 -25.46 -10.62 14.08
N ILE A 761 -26.45 -10.46 14.96
CA ILE A 761 -26.65 -9.22 15.72
C ILE A 761 -26.42 -9.47 17.21
N ARG A 762 -25.60 -8.62 17.84
CA ARG A 762 -25.30 -8.64 19.27
C ARG A 762 -25.67 -7.31 19.89
N GLY A 763 -26.05 -7.31 21.17
CA GLY A 763 -26.40 -6.10 21.89
C GLY A 763 -25.93 -6.16 23.34
N GLY A 764 -25.47 -5.03 23.88
CA GLY A 764 -24.99 -4.92 25.26
C GLY A 764 -25.29 -3.55 25.88
N SER A 765 -25.41 -3.49 27.20
CA SER A 765 -25.61 -2.26 27.98
C SER A 765 -24.34 -1.88 28.75
N SER A 766 -24.03 -0.59 28.81
CA SER A 766 -22.97 -0.01 29.64
C SER A 766 -23.56 1.10 30.51
N PRO A 767 -23.62 0.95 31.85
CA PRO A 767 -23.32 -0.28 32.62
C PRO A 767 -24.39 -1.39 32.43
N PRO A 768 -24.10 -2.66 32.77
CA PRO A 768 -25.06 -3.76 32.73
C PRO A 768 -26.10 -3.69 33.88
N ASP A 769 -25.70 -3.14 35.02
CA ASP A 769 -26.55 -2.93 36.19
C ASP A 769 -26.28 -1.57 36.87
N ILE A 770 -27.31 -1.03 37.52
CA ILE A 770 -27.23 0.22 38.30
C ILE A 770 -27.81 -0.02 39.68
N VAL A 771 -27.04 0.30 40.72
CA VAL A 771 -27.47 0.16 42.12
C VAL A 771 -27.98 1.50 42.65
N LEU A 772 -29.19 1.50 43.22
CA LEU A 772 -29.80 2.63 43.92
C LEU A 772 -29.86 2.36 45.44
N PRO A 773 -29.72 3.38 46.31
CA PRO A 773 -29.57 4.81 46.00
C PRO A 773 -28.16 5.19 45.54
N LEU A 774 -28.07 6.23 44.69
CA LEU A 774 -26.79 6.75 44.21
C LEU A 774 -26.10 7.59 45.31
N PRO A 775 -24.80 7.39 45.57
CA PRO A 775 -24.04 8.24 46.48
C PRO A 775 -23.97 9.67 45.94
N ASP A 776 -24.14 10.65 46.83
CA ASP A 776 -24.05 12.10 46.58
C ASP A 776 -25.03 12.70 45.54
N TRP A 777 -26.08 11.97 45.14
CA TRP A 777 -27.10 12.46 44.19
C TRP A 777 -28.31 13.07 44.90
N GLN A 778 -28.68 14.31 44.56
CA GLN A 778 -29.85 15.00 45.12
C GLN A 778 -31.05 14.99 44.15
N PRO A 779 -32.26 14.64 44.61
CA PRO A 779 -33.44 14.57 43.75
C PRO A 779 -33.93 15.96 43.31
N ALA A 780 -33.95 16.19 41.99
CA ALA A 780 -34.49 17.39 41.37
C ALA A 780 -35.75 17.06 40.53
N MET A 781 -36.85 17.79 40.75
CA MET A 781 -38.10 17.60 39.99
C MET A 781 -38.02 18.15 38.56
N ASN A 782 -37.25 19.25 38.36
CA ASN A 782 -36.91 19.83 37.07
C ASN A 782 -35.38 19.92 36.97
N PRO A 783 -34.70 18.94 36.36
CA PRO A 783 -33.24 18.95 36.25
C PRO A 783 -32.78 20.06 35.30
N GLY A 784 -31.80 20.86 35.71
CA GLY A 784 -31.21 21.93 34.88
C GLY A 784 -30.03 21.50 34.01
N SER A 785 -29.57 20.25 34.17
CA SER A 785 -28.46 19.65 33.42
C SER A 785 -28.63 18.13 33.31
N LEU A 786 -27.94 17.50 32.36
CA LEU A 786 -27.98 16.04 32.18
C LEU A 786 -27.49 15.26 33.41
N GLY A 787 -26.53 15.82 34.18
CA GLY A 787 -26.03 15.20 35.41
C GLY A 787 -27.06 15.16 36.54
N ALA A 788 -28.01 16.10 36.56
CA ALA A 788 -29.09 16.13 37.55
C ALA A 788 -30.20 15.10 37.26
N VAL A 789 -30.24 14.51 36.06
CA VAL A 789 -31.22 13.47 35.67
C VAL A 789 -30.87 12.11 36.27
N GLY A 790 -29.58 11.74 36.24
CA GLY A 790 -29.05 10.46 36.73
C GLY A 790 -27.85 9.93 35.92
N PRO A 791 -27.43 8.67 36.13
CA PRO A 791 -26.27 8.07 35.48
C PRO A 791 -26.51 7.85 33.98
N LEU A 792 -25.43 7.86 33.21
CA LEU A 792 -25.42 7.56 31.78
C LEU A 792 -25.65 6.06 31.57
N VAL A 793 -26.52 5.72 30.62
CA VAL A 793 -26.82 4.37 30.16
C VAL A 793 -26.64 4.35 28.64
N GLU A 794 -25.80 3.46 28.14
CA GLU A 794 -25.59 3.28 26.71
C GLU A 794 -25.96 1.86 26.31
N HIS A 795 -26.85 1.71 25.34
CA HIS A 795 -27.08 0.43 24.68
C HIS A 795 -26.37 0.43 23.32
N VAL A 796 -25.58 -0.61 23.08
CA VAL A 796 -24.74 -0.77 21.89
C VAL A 796 -25.17 -2.03 21.17
N TYR A 797 -25.50 -1.93 19.89
CA TYR A 797 -25.86 -3.04 19.03
C TYR A 797 -24.88 -3.19 17.88
N GLU A 798 -24.27 -4.36 17.72
CA GLU A 798 -23.35 -4.70 16.64
C GLU A 798 -24.02 -5.69 15.68
N LEU A 799 -24.18 -5.31 14.41
CA LEU A 799 -24.58 -6.20 13.32
C LEU A 799 -23.35 -6.59 12.51
N ARG A 800 -23.01 -7.88 12.48
CA ARG A 800 -21.80 -8.39 11.83
C ARG A 800 -22.13 -9.35 10.69
N ASN A 801 -21.46 -9.19 9.55
CA ASN A 801 -21.58 -10.10 8.42
C ASN A 801 -20.47 -11.17 8.47
N TYR A 802 -20.85 -12.43 8.68
CA TYR A 802 -19.98 -13.60 8.62
C TYR A 802 -19.99 -14.28 7.24
N GLY A 803 -21.00 -13.99 6.40
CA GLY A 803 -21.12 -14.55 5.06
C GLY A 803 -20.10 -13.98 4.07
N PRO A 804 -19.82 -14.70 2.97
CA PRO A 804 -18.88 -14.25 1.95
C PRO A 804 -19.39 -13.03 1.19
N SER A 805 -20.69 -12.94 0.90
CA SER A 805 -21.26 -11.87 0.08
C SER A 805 -21.54 -10.59 0.89
N GLY A 806 -21.27 -9.43 0.29
CA GLY A 806 -21.64 -8.13 0.84
C GLY A 806 -23.15 -7.88 0.80
N VAL A 807 -23.69 -7.21 1.83
CA VAL A 807 -25.13 -7.04 2.01
C VAL A 807 -25.54 -5.61 2.34
N ASN A 808 -26.75 -5.24 1.91
CA ASN A 808 -27.46 -4.08 2.42
C ASN A 808 -28.54 -4.55 3.40
N ALA A 809 -28.56 -3.99 4.61
CA ALA A 809 -29.45 -4.41 5.68
C ALA A 809 -30.11 -3.20 6.34
N ARG A 810 -31.30 -3.40 6.93
CA ARG A 810 -31.98 -2.41 7.76
C ARG A 810 -31.99 -2.89 9.19
N LEU A 811 -31.48 -2.06 10.10
CA LEU A 811 -31.44 -2.31 11.53
C LEU A 811 -32.47 -1.42 12.24
N MET A 812 -33.35 -2.03 13.03
CA MET A 812 -34.39 -1.35 13.81
C MET A 812 -34.18 -1.61 15.29
N VAL A 813 -34.20 -0.57 16.13
CA VAL A 813 -34.05 -0.69 17.58
C VAL A 813 -35.24 -0.04 18.29
N ASP A 814 -35.93 -0.84 19.11
CA ASP A 814 -37.02 -0.42 19.98
C ASP A 814 -36.49 -0.20 21.40
N PHE A 815 -36.49 1.07 21.84
CA PHE A 815 -35.88 1.50 23.09
C PHE A 815 -36.94 2.05 24.08
N PRO A 816 -37.03 1.51 25.30
CA PRO A 816 -38.03 1.95 26.29
C PRO A 816 -37.65 3.29 26.91
N SER A 817 -38.55 4.26 26.90
CA SER A 817 -38.30 5.60 27.49
C SER A 817 -39.18 5.86 28.73
N THR A 818 -40.45 5.46 28.69
CA THR A 818 -41.42 5.75 29.78
C THR A 818 -42.18 4.50 30.22
N TRP A 819 -42.65 4.50 31.46
CA TRP A 819 -43.53 3.49 32.03
C TRP A 819 -44.65 4.17 32.80
N ARG A 820 -45.92 3.87 32.48
CA ARG A 820 -47.11 4.49 33.11
C ARG A 820 -47.03 6.03 33.17
N HIS A 821 -46.60 6.65 32.08
CA HIS A 821 -46.39 8.11 31.94
C HIS A 821 -45.25 8.73 32.78
N HIS A 822 -44.40 7.92 33.40
CA HIS A 822 -43.18 8.39 34.06
C HIS A 822 -41.93 8.06 33.23
N TYR A 823 -40.98 8.99 33.17
CA TYR A 823 -39.68 8.74 32.53
C TYR A 823 -38.87 7.72 33.33
N LEU A 824 -38.27 6.77 32.61
CA LEU A 824 -37.31 5.80 33.12
C LEU A 824 -35.95 6.00 32.46
N LEU A 825 -35.92 6.08 31.12
CA LEU A 825 -34.72 6.38 30.34
C LEU A 825 -34.93 7.64 29.51
N TYR A 826 -34.09 8.64 29.78
CA TYR A 826 -34.10 9.93 29.13
C TYR A 826 -33.12 9.94 27.96
N ILE A 827 -33.65 9.82 26.75
CA ILE A 827 -32.86 9.87 25.52
C ILE A 827 -32.56 11.34 25.22
N PHE A 828 -31.27 11.70 25.21
CA PHE A 828 -30.83 13.08 24.99
C PHE A 828 -30.09 13.26 23.66
N THR A 829 -29.66 12.18 23.00
CA THR A 829 -29.02 12.20 21.68
C THR A 829 -29.71 11.24 20.73
N ASN A 830 -29.59 11.50 19.43
CA ASN A 830 -29.94 10.49 18.43
C ASN A 830 -28.92 9.34 18.47
N ALA A 831 -29.26 8.19 17.89
CA ALA A 831 -28.32 7.08 17.73
C ALA A 831 -27.09 7.54 16.92
N SER A 832 -25.89 7.22 17.40
CA SER A 832 -24.63 7.76 16.87
C SER A 832 -23.72 6.68 16.25
N GLU A 833 -23.30 6.88 14.99
CA GLU A 833 -22.05 6.40 14.38
C GLU A 833 -21.70 7.28 13.16
N GLU A 834 -20.40 7.52 12.87
CA GLU A 834 -19.92 8.39 11.77
C GLU A 834 -20.21 7.86 10.34
N SER A 835 -20.67 6.62 10.21
CA SER A 835 -20.78 5.87 8.94
C SER A 835 -22.19 5.38 8.58
N LEU A 836 -23.21 5.64 9.42
CA LEU A 836 -24.58 5.12 9.27
C LEU A 836 -25.64 6.21 9.37
N SER A 837 -26.65 6.14 8.49
CA SER A 837 -27.80 7.05 8.54
C SER A 837 -28.92 6.44 9.39
N CYS A 838 -29.10 6.95 10.61
CA CYS A 838 -30.17 6.55 11.52
C CYS A 838 -31.25 7.62 11.60
N ARG A 839 -32.49 7.23 11.28
CA ARG A 839 -33.70 8.05 11.44
C ARG A 839 -34.51 7.59 12.65
N THR A 840 -35.06 8.55 13.37
CA THR A 840 -35.98 8.29 14.49
C THR A 840 -37.39 8.61 14.07
N LEU A 841 -38.32 7.67 14.30
CA LEU A 841 -39.71 7.86 13.89
C LEU A 841 -40.44 8.89 14.77
N ASN A 842 -39.99 9.08 16.02
CA ASN A 842 -40.56 10.01 17.00
C ASN A 842 -39.51 11.01 17.52
N ALA A 843 -38.97 11.86 16.65
CA ALA A 843 -37.91 12.82 17.01
C ALA A 843 -38.31 13.81 18.14
N SER A 844 -39.60 14.06 18.35
CA SER A 844 -40.12 14.94 19.43
C SER A 844 -39.96 14.37 20.84
N GLN A 845 -39.56 13.10 20.98
CA GLN A 845 -39.29 12.44 22.27
C GLN A 845 -37.79 12.42 22.63
N ILE A 846 -36.92 12.95 21.76
CA ILE A 846 -35.49 13.10 22.01
C ILE A 846 -35.25 14.48 22.62
N ASP A 847 -34.56 14.52 23.76
CA ASP A 847 -34.29 15.71 24.56
C ASP A 847 -35.51 16.64 24.75
N PRO A 848 -36.68 16.12 25.20
CA PRO A 848 -37.92 16.92 25.32
C PRO A 848 -37.78 18.09 26.30
N PHE A 849 -36.82 18.03 27.24
CA PHE A 849 -36.51 19.12 28.19
C PHE A 849 -35.36 20.04 27.72
N LYS A 850 -34.79 19.82 26.52
CA LYS A 850 -33.71 20.64 25.91
C LYS A 850 -32.48 20.82 26.81
N LEU A 851 -32.03 19.74 27.45
CA LEU A 851 -30.97 19.74 28.47
C LEU A 851 -29.54 19.69 27.88
N VAL A 852 -29.39 19.41 26.57
CA VAL A 852 -28.08 19.23 25.91
C VAL A 852 -27.33 20.54 25.68
N ASN A 853 -28.00 21.70 25.66
CA ASN A 853 -27.36 23.01 25.45
C ASN A 853 -26.67 23.59 26.71
N ALA A 854 -26.73 22.92 27.86
CA ALA A 854 -25.99 23.30 29.06
C ALA A 854 -24.68 22.49 29.14
N SER A 855 -23.57 23.16 28.90
CA SER A 855 -22.20 22.63 28.85
C SER A 855 -21.86 21.61 29.95
N SER A 856 -21.43 20.41 29.58
CA SER A 856 -20.42 19.65 30.35
C SER A 856 -19.84 18.48 29.56
N SER A 857 -18.53 18.51 29.38
CA SER A 857 -17.63 17.39 29.08
C SER A 857 -17.81 16.25 30.07
N VAL A 858 -17.80 14.99 29.62
CA VAL A 858 -17.81 13.81 30.49
C VAL A 858 -16.53 13.02 30.27
N SER A 859 -15.73 12.92 31.33
CA SER A 859 -14.61 11.98 31.44
C SER A 859 -15.14 10.60 31.84
N ALA A 860 -14.74 9.57 31.10
CA ALA A 860 -15.05 8.18 31.42
C ALA A 860 -14.08 7.67 32.50
N VAL A 861 -14.62 7.16 33.61
CA VAL A 861 -13.89 6.34 34.58
C VAL A 861 -14.58 4.98 34.59
N SER A 862 -13.89 3.96 34.09
CA SER A 862 -14.32 2.57 34.11
C SER A 862 -13.88 1.91 35.42
N ALA A 863 -14.82 1.36 36.19
CA ALA A 863 -14.55 0.46 37.30
C ALA A 863 -15.14 -0.93 36.99
N LEU A 864 -14.30 -1.96 37.12
CA LEU A 864 -14.63 -3.38 37.02
C LEU A 864 -15.34 -3.84 38.30
N ILE A 865 -16.46 -4.55 38.19
CA ILE A 865 -17.05 -5.30 39.31
C ILE A 865 -17.40 -6.72 38.85
N GLN A 866 -16.88 -7.69 39.60
CA GLN A 866 -17.21 -9.12 39.51
C GLN A 866 -18.58 -9.40 40.15
N GLN A 867 -19.40 -10.19 39.46
CA GLN A 867 -20.69 -10.69 39.96
C GLN A 867 -20.49 -11.84 40.96
N GLY A 868 -21.13 -11.72 42.12
CA GLY A 868 -21.44 -12.83 43.02
C GLY A 868 -22.96 -12.91 43.20
N GLU A 869 -23.55 -14.02 42.75
CA GLU A 869 -24.96 -14.37 42.97
C GLU A 869 -25.21 -14.67 44.46
N THR A 870 -26.25 -14.04 45.02
CA THR A 870 -27.07 -14.66 46.07
C THR A 870 -28.51 -14.21 45.91
N ASP A 871 -29.35 -15.21 45.75
CA ASP A 871 -30.77 -15.11 45.42
C ASP A 871 -31.60 -14.90 46.70
N SER A 872 -32.44 -13.86 46.73
CA SER A 872 -33.62 -13.84 47.61
C SER A 872 -34.70 -12.94 47.01
N HIS A 873 -35.88 -13.53 46.82
CA HIS A 873 -37.04 -12.97 46.15
C HIS A 873 -37.33 -11.50 46.49
N ARG A 874 -37.02 -10.61 45.53
CA ARG A 874 -37.54 -9.24 45.43
C ARG A 874 -38.30 -9.11 44.11
N GLN A 875 -39.42 -8.39 44.13
CA GLN A 875 -40.31 -8.29 42.97
C GLN A 875 -39.66 -7.42 41.88
N THR A 876 -39.26 -8.04 40.76
CA THR A 876 -38.65 -7.36 39.60
C THR A 876 -39.72 -6.94 38.61
N VAL A 877 -39.68 -5.68 38.16
CA VAL A 877 -40.58 -5.12 37.15
C VAL A 877 -39.86 -5.10 35.80
N HIS A 878 -40.33 -5.91 34.85
CA HIS A 878 -39.79 -5.95 33.49
C HIS A 878 -40.50 -4.92 32.59
N VAL A 879 -39.73 -4.00 32.02
CA VAL A 879 -40.21 -2.95 31.11
C VAL A 879 -39.68 -3.26 29.72
N ASN A 880 -40.56 -3.69 28.81
CA ASN A 880 -40.24 -3.92 27.41
C ASN A 880 -41.17 -3.11 26.50
N CYS A 881 -40.80 -2.95 25.22
CA CYS A 881 -41.60 -2.22 24.23
C CYS A 881 -42.80 -3.00 23.69
N SER A 882 -43.02 -4.23 24.14
CA SER A 882 -44.20 -5.03 23.80
C SER A 882 -45.39 -4.77 24.75
N ASN A 883 -45.12 -4.21 25.93
CA ASN A 883 -46.14 -3.85 26.92
C ASN A 883 -46.83 -2.53 26.56
N SER A 884 -48.17 -2.51 26.57
CA SER A 884 -48.97 -1.30 26.28
C SER A 884 -48.80 -0.18 27.32
N GLU A 885 -48.22 -0.48 28.48
CA GLU A 885 -47.93 0.48 29.56
C GLU A 885 -46.56 1.20 29.39
N ALA A 886 -45.73 0.75 28.43
CA ALA A 886 -44.42 1.32 28.12
C ALA A 886 -44.49 2.26 26.89
N GLY A 887 -43.89 3.44 26.98
CA GLY A 887 -43.67 4.31 25.82
C GLY A 887 -42.25 4.12 25.25
N CYS A 888 -42.15 3.79 23.96
CA CYS A 888 -40.90 3.46 23.29
C CYS A 888 -40.56 4.35 22.11
N VAL A 889 -39.27 4.50 21.87
CA VAL A 889 -38.69 5.21 20.72
C VAL A 889 -38.08 4.18 19.77
N ARG A 890 -38.44 4.27 18.49
CA ARG A 890 -37.90 3.41 17.44
C ARG A 890 -36.84 4.14 16.61
N PHE A 891 -35.65 3.55 16.56
CA PHE A 891 -34.53 3.96 15.72
C PHE A 891 -34.48 3.04 14.49
N VAL A 892 -34.35 3.61 13.29
CA VAL A 892 -34.24 2.86 12.03
C VAL A 892 -32.95 3.31 11.34
N CYS A 893 -32.01 2.39 11.17
CA CYS A 893 -30.71 2.64 10.56
C CYS A 893 -30.58 1.79 9.28
N ASP A 894 -30.25 2.43 8.16
CA ASP A 894 -29.98 1.71 6.91
C ASP A 894 -28.46 1.46 6.79
N VAL A 895 -28.07 0.19 6.66
CA VAL A 895 -26.69 -0.28 6.53
C VAL A 895 -26.44 -0.61 5.06
N THR A 896 -25.49 0.09 4.43
CA THR A 896 -25.12 -0.12 3.03
C THR A 896 -23.76 -0.78 2.89
N ALA A 897 -23.65 -1.75 1.99
CA ALA A 897 -22.41 -2.43 1.60
C ALA A 897 -21.63 -3.05 2.78
N LEU A 898 -22.32 -3.76 3.68
CA LEU A 898 -21.68 -4.47 4.79
C LEU A 898 -20.91 -5.69 4.27
N GLY A 899 -19.61 -5.52 4.07
CA GLY A 899 -18.71 -6.57 3.56
C GLY A 899 -18.43 -7.70 4.56
N ARG A 900 -17.80 -8.77 4.07
CA ARG A 900 -17.40 -9.92 4.88
C ARG A 900 -16.50 -9.49 6.04
N GLY A 901 -16.86 -9.88 7.26
CA GLY A 901 -16.10 -9.62 8.48
C GLY A 901 -16.29 -8.22 9.08
N PHE A 902 -16.92 -7.29 8.36
CA PHE A 902 -17.27 -5.95 8.84
C PHE A 902 -18.51 -5.99 9.74
N SER A 903 -18.61 -5.00 10.63
CA SER A 903 -19.77 -4.79 11.48
C SER A 903 -20.24 -3.33 11.46
N ALA A 904 -21.54 -3.14 11.73
CA ALA A 904 -22.20 -1.86 11.90
C ALA A 904 -22.67 -1.72 13.34
N VAL A 905 -22.42 -0.59 14.00
CA VAL A 905 -22.61 -0.44 15.45
C VAL A 905 -23.53 0.73 15.80
N VAL A 906 -24.74 0.43 16.28
CA VAL A 906 -25.69 1.44 16.74
C VAL A 906 -25.53 1.68 18.24
N ARG A 907 -25.12 2.91 18.61
CA ARG A 907 -25.07 3.35 20.02
C ARG A 907 -26.24 4.28 20.34
N ILE A 908 -27.00 3.96 21.38
CA ILE A 908 -28.09 4.78 21.91
C ILE A 908 -27.72 5.20 23.33
N SER A 909 -27.56 6.51 23.55
CA SER A 909 -27.20 7.08 24.85
C SER A 909 -28.43 7.71 25.52
N ALA A 910 -28.68 7.30 26.77
CA ALA A 910 -29.76 7.78 27.61
C ALA A 910 -29.28 8.03 29.04
N ARG A 911 -30.04 8.80 29.83
CA ARG A 911 -29.81 8.99 31.27
C ARG A 911 -30.91 8.28 32.06
N LEU A 912 -30.54 7.54 33.11
CA LEU A 912 -31.53 6.91 33.97
C LEU A 912 -32.26 7.98 34.79
N TRP A 913 -33.60 8.03 34.74
CA TRP A 913 -34.41 9.01 35.45
C TRP A 913 -34.60 8.62 36.92
N THR A 914 -33.57 8.89 37.72
CA THR A 914 -33.45 8.44 39.12
C THR A 914 -34.52 9.02 40.03
N TYR A 915 -35.10 10.19 39.70
CA TYR A 915 -36.20 10.79 40.46
C TYR A 915 -37.47 9.92 40.48
N THR A 916 -37.77 9.19 39.39
CA THR A 916 -38.93 8.29 39.33
C THR A 916 -38.64 7.02 40.15
N LEU A 917 -37.44 6.45 39.96
CA LEU A 917 -37.05 5.17 40.53
C LEU A 917 -36.84 5.24 42.05
N THR A 918 -36.42 6.39 42.58
CA THR A 918 -36.27 6.64 44.03
C THR A 918 -37.61 6.78 44.77
N LYS A 919 -38.73 7.05 44.07
CA LYS A 919 -40.09 7.06 44.67
C LYS A 919 -40.66 5.68 44.93
N THR A 920 -40.04 4.64 44.38
CA THR A 920 -40.42 3.24 44.55
C THR A 920 -39.26 2.46 45.19
N PRO A 921 -38.94 2.71 46.48
CA PRO A 921 -37.87 1.99 47.15
C PRO A 921 -38.19 0.49 47.22
N TYR A 922 -37.15 -0.36 47.21
CA TYR A 922 -37.23 -1.83 47.28
C TYR A 922 -37.74 -2.59 46.04
N LEU A 923 -38.05 -1.90 44.93
CA LEU A 923 -38.39 -2.53 43.64
C LEU A 923 -37.16 -2.57 42.71
N ASN A 924 -36.93 -3.72 42.08
CA ASN A 924 -35.93 -3.87 41.02
C ASN A 924 -36.61 -3.65 39.66
N TYR A 925 -35.91 -3.01 38.72
CA TYR A 925 -36.41 -2.81 37.36
C TYR A 925 -35.47 -3.46 36.35
N GLU A 926 -36.03 -4.15 35.37
CA GLU A 926 -35.29 -4.61 34.19
C GLU A 926 -35.80 -3.87 32.96
N LEU A 927 -34.97 -3.04 32.36
CA LEU A 927 -35.34 -2.25 31.18
C LEU A 927 -34.79 -2.97 29.95
N ILE A 928 -35.70 -3.48 29.10
CA ILE A 928 -35.38 -4.34 27.97
C ILE A 928 -35.64 -3.59 26.67
N SER A 929 -34.61 -3.56 25.82
CA SER A 929 -34.62 -2.99 24.48
C SER A 929 -34.39 -4.09 23.44
N SER A 930 -35.08 -4.00 22.30
CA SER A 930 -35.05 -5.05 21.27
C SER A 930 -34.52 -4.48 19.95
N ALA A 931 -33.61 -5.20 19.30
CA ALA A 931 -33.08 -4.83 18.00
C ALA A 931 -33.35 -5.94 16.97
N TYR A 932 -33.70 -5.55 15.75
CA TYR A 932 -34.10 -6.41 14.63
C TYR A 932 -33.34 -5.99 13.38
N TYR A 933 -32.91 -6.96 12.56
CA TYR A 933 -32.36 -6.65 11.24
C TYR A 933 -33.03 -7.46 10.13
N ASP A 934 -33.18 -6.82 8.98
CA ASP A 934 -33.64 -7.42 7.73
C ASP A 934 -32.62 -7.15 6.62
N VAL A 935 -32.14 -8.17 5.93
CA VAL A 935 -31.33 -7.99 4.72
C VAL A 935 -32.24 -7.65 3.53
N ILE A 936 -31.93 -6.56 2.86
CA ILE A 936 -32.72 -6.04 1.72
C ILE A 936 -32.29 -6.74 0.43
N ASN A 937 -30.98 -6.74 0.16
CA ASN A 937 -30.36 -7.37 -0.99
C ASN A 937 -28.85 -7.54 -0.77
N THR A 938 -28.20 -8.33 -1.62
CA THR A 938 -26.73 -8.36 -1.73
C THR A 938 -26.23 -7.25 -2.64
N SER A 939 -24.98 -6.84 -2.46
CA SER A 939 -24.30 -5.87 -3.34
C SER A 939 -23.97 -6.42 -4.74
N SER A 940 -24.18 -7.71 -4.98
CA SER A 940 -23.97 -8.40 -6.25
C SER A 940 -25.25 -8.51 -7.09
N LYS A 941 -25.10 -8.69 -8.42
CA LYS A 941 -26.26 -9.00 -9.30
C LYS A 941 -26.92 -10.33 -8.95
N VAL A 942 -26.14 -11.31 -8.51
CA VAL A 942 -26.64 -12.60 -8.01
C VAL A 942 -27.16 -12.42 -6.59
N GLN A 943 -28.42 -12.80 -6.36
CA GLN A 943 -29.08 -12.72 -5.06
C GLN A 943 -29.13 -14.11 -4.38
N PRO A 944 -29.05 -14.17 -3.04
CA PRO A 944 -29.21 -15.41 -2.31
C PRO A 944 -30.66 -15.91 -2.41
N GLY A 945 -30.86 -17.22 -2.34
CA GLY A 945 -32.21 -17.82 -2.41
C GLY A 945 -33.13 -17.45 -1.24
N LEU A 946 -32.56 -17.05 -0.10
CA LEU A 946 -33.27 -16.56 1.08
C LEU A 946 -32.52 -15.36 1.68
N LEU A 947 -33.23 -14.27 1.96
CA LEU A 947 -32.67 -13.10 2.64
C LEU A 947 -32.72 -13.33 4.17
N PRO A 948 -31.58 -13.25 4.88
CA PRO A 948 -31.55 -13.50 6.31
C PRO A 948 -32.15 -12.34 7.12
N SER A 949 -32.73 -12.67 8.27
CA SER A 949 -33.23 -11.73 9.28
C SER A 949 -32.93 -12.29 10.68
N GLY A 950 -32.85 -11.41 11.67
CA GLY A 950 -32.56 -11.81 13.04
C GLY A 950 -32.88 -10.73 14.07
N HIS A 951 -32.82 -11.09 15.34
CA HIS A 951 -33.13 -10.18 16.44
C HIS A 951 -32.28 -10.47 17.68
N THR A 952 -32.11 -9.47 18.54
CA THR A 952 -31.46 -9.59 19.84
C THR A 952 -32.11 -8.66 20.85
N GLN A 953 -31.95 -8.96 22.14
CA GLN A 953 -32.47 -8.17 23.25
C GLN A 953 -31.34 -7.80 24.19
N THR A 954 -31.39 -6.55 24.68
CA THR A 954 -30.42 -6.01 25.62
C THR A 954 -31.15 -5.46 26.82
N GLN A 955 -30.71 -5.85 28.01
CA GLN A 955 -31.32 -5.50 29.27
C GLN A 955 -30.35 -4.73 30.17
N ILE A 956 -30.89 -3.84 30.98
CA ILE A 956 -30.20 -3.19 32.10
C ILE A 956 -30.99 -3.44 33.38
N SER A 957 -30.29 -3.89 34.42
CA SER A 957 -30.88 -4.20 35.73
C SER A 957 -30.66 -3.06 36.71
N VAL A 958 -31.74 -2.40 37.13
CA VAL A 958 -31.71 -1.40 38.20
C VAL A 958 -32.06 -2.07 39.52
N LEU A 959 -31.08 -2.19 40.40
CA LEU A 959 -31.15 -2.91 41.66
C LEU A 959 -31.23 -1.93 42.83
N TRP A 960 -32.08 -2.21 43.82
CA TRP A 960 -32.10 -1.45 45.07
C TRP A 960 -31.33 -2.19 46.17
N ARG A 961 -30.28 -1.60 46.75
CA ARG A 961 -29.55 -2.16 47.91
C ARG A 961 -29.50 -1.17 49.07
N PRO A 962 -29.82 -1.59 50.31
CA PRO A 962 -29.56 -0.78 51.50
C PRO A 962 -28.04 -0.67 51.74
N PRO A 963 -27.55 0.44 52.32
CA PRO A 963 -26.15 0.58 52.72
C PRO A 963 -25.88 -0.26 53.97
N ASP A 964 -25.63 -1.56 53.80
CA ASP A 964 -25.19 -2.45 54.87
C ASP A 964 -23.66 -2.61 54.82
N GLY A 965 -23.02 -2.16 55.91
CA GLY A 965 -21.65 -2.36 56.40
C GLY A 965 -20.56 -2.93 55.48
N GLU A 966 -19.55 -2.11 55.20
CA GLU A 966 -18.20 -2.56 54.84
C GLU A 966 -17.62 -3.46 55.94
N GLU A 967 -17.28 -4.71 55.62
CA GLU A 967 -16.23 -5.45 56.34
C GLU A 967 -15.06 -5.68 55.39
N ASP A 968 -13.92 -5.06 55.74
CA ASP A 968 -12.64 -5.22 55.04
C ASP A 968 -12.12 -6.65 55.15
N VAL A 969 -11.80 -7.27 54.02
CA VAL A 969 -11.07 -8.55 54.00
C VAL A 969 -9.60 -8.28 54.37
N PRO A 970 -9.03 -8.94 55.41
CA PRO A 970 -7.66 -8.70 55.82
C PRO A 970 -6.66 -9.13 54.74
N ILE A 971 -5.72 -8.22 54.43
CA ILE A 971 -4.62 -8.36 53.44
C ILE A 971 -3.81 -9.66 53.62
N GLY A 972 -3.83 -10.27 54.81
CA GLY A 972 -3.15 -11.53 55.12
C GLY A 972 -3.57 -12.73 54.26
N TYR A 973 -4.84 -12.82 53.84
CA TYR A 973 -5.30 -13.95 53.02
C TYR A 973 -4.88 -13.85 51.55
N ILE A 974 -4.75 -12.63 51.03
CA ILE A 974 -4.25 -12.37 49.67
C ILE A 974 -2.75 -12.71 49.59
N VAL A 975 -1.98 -12.32 50.62
CA VAL A 975 -0.56 -12.66 50.71
C VAL A 975 -0.35 -14.17 50.84
N LEU A 976 -1.19 -14.87 51.62
CA LEU A 976 -1.10 -16.33 51.77
C LEU A 976 -1.40 -17.09 50.48
N SER A 977 -2.38 -16.62 49.69
CA SER A 977 -2.75 -17.23 48.41
C SER A 977 -1.68 -17.01 47.33
N ILE A 978 -1.11 -15.80 47.27
CA ILE A 978 0.01 -15.48 46.36
C ILE A 978 1.26 -16.29 46.73
N MET A 979 1.58 -16.42 48.02
CA MET A 979 2.71 -17.21 48.48
C MET A 979 2.52 -18.71 48.22
N SER A 980 1.30 -19.25 48.40
CA SER A 980 1.00 -20.64 48.09
C SER A 980 1.08 -20.94 46.59
N GLY A 981 0.52 -20.07 45.74
CA GLY A 981 0.58 -20.19 44.29
C GLY A 981 2.01 -20.09 43.74
N LEU A 982 2.81 -19.15 44.24
CA LEU A 982 4.21 -19.00 43.86
C LEU A 982 5.08 -20.18 44.32
N LEU A 983 4.76 -20.78 45.47
CA LEU A 983 5.50 -21.92 46.00
C LEU A 983 5.20 -23.19 45.20
N VAL A 984 3.94 -23.42 44.80
CA VAL A 984 3.56 -24.53 43.92
C VAL A 984 4.15 -24.34 42.51
N LEU A 985 4.10 -23.13 41.96
CA LEU A 985 4.70 -22.82 40.66
C LEU A 985 6.23 -22.96 40.67
N SER A 986 6.88 -22.50 41.74
CA SER A 986 8.31 -22.68 41.99
C SER A 986 8.69 -24.16 42.11
N LEU A 987 7.88 -24.96 42.81
CA LEU A 987 8.10 -26.41 42.96
C LEU A 987 7.96 -27.15 41.61
N ILE A 988 6.94 -26.80 40.81
CA ILE A 988 6.73 -27.39 39.47
C ILE A 988 7.88 -27.00 38.53
N CYS A 989 8.28 -25.73 38.52
CA CYS A 989 9.44 -25.26 37.75
C CYS A 989 10.75 -25.91 38.22
N PHE A 990 10.95 -26.11 39.53
CA PHE A 990 12.11 -26.76 40.12
C PHE A 990 12.21 -28.25 39.72
N VAL A 991 11.07 -28.94 39.68
CA VAL A 991 10.97 -30.35 39.26
C VAL A 991 11.29 -30.47 37.76
N PHE A 992 10.66 -29.69 36.88
CA PHE A 992 10.92 -29.76 35.44
C PHE A 992 12.32 -29.26 35.02
N TRP A 993 12.95 -28.36 35.79
CA TRP A 993 14.29 -27.83 35.50
C TRP A 993 15.40 -28.84 35.81
N LYS A 994 15.29 -29.63 36.90
CA LYS A 994 16.36 -30.58 37.32
C LYS A 994 16.27 -31.97 36.70
N LEU A 995 15.09 -32.35 36.21
CA LEU A 995 14.83 -33.72 35.75
C LEU A 995 15.66 -34.13 34.53
N PHE A 996 15.89 -33.26 33.54
CA PHE A 996 16.49 -33.72 32.27
C PHE A 996 17.96 -34.13 32.39
N SER A 997 18.81 -33.36 33.08
CA SER A 997 20.22 -33.75 33.29
C SER A 997 20.35 -34.97 34.21
N ILE A 998 19.46 -35.12 35.20
CA ILE A 998 19.44 -36.28 36.12
C ILE A 998 18.96 -37.53 35.37
N VAL A 999 17.93 -37.41 34.55
CA VAL A 999 17.41 -38.52 33.73
C VAL A 999 18.47 -39.00 32.75
N ILE A 1000 19.16 -38.09 32.05
CA ILE A 1000 20.24 -38.46 31.13
C ILE A 1000 21.39 -39.15 31.86
N LEU A 1001 21.83 -38.61 33.00
CA LEU A 1001 22.88 -39.24 33.81
C LEU A 1001 22.46 -40.64 34.30
N SER A 1002 21.22 -40.78 34.78
CA SER A 1002 20.68 -42.05 35.26
C SER A 1002 20.55 -43.09 34.16
N CYS A 1003 20.06 -42.70 32.98
CA CYS A 1003 19.91 -43.61 31.84
C CYS A 1003 21.25 -44.19 31.39
N ILE A 1004 22.31 -43.36 31.31
CA ILE A 1004 23.61 -43.81 30.78
C ILE A 1004 24.42 -44.57 31.83
N VAL A 1005 24.36 -44.17 33.11
CA VAL A 1005 25.10 -44.87 34.17
C VAL A 1005 24.52 -46.24 34.47
N ASN A 1006 23.19 -46.41 34.36
CA ASN A 1006 22.52 -47.66 34.71
C ASN A 1006 22.42 -48.64 33.52
N GLU A 1007 22.13 -48.14 32.32
CA GLU A 1007 21.82 -48.98 31.15
C GLU A 1007 22.59 -48.56 29.88
N GLY A 1008 23.54 -47.62 30.00
CA GLY A 1008 24.31 -47.11 28.86
C GLY A 1008 25.50 -47.97 28.46
N TYR A 1009 25.86 -48.99 29.25
CA TYR A 1009 26.96 -49.91 28.98
C TYR A 1009 26.41 -51.33 28.88
N VAL A 1010 26.60 -51.97 27.72
CA VAL A 1010 26.05 -53.30 27.40
C VAL A 1010 27.16 -54.15 26.78
N ASN A 1011 27.23 -55.42 27.14
CA ASN A 1011 28.13 -56.39 26.55
C ASN A 1011 27.37 -57.36 25.63
N ARG A 1012 28.09 -57.97 24.69
CA ARG A 1012 27.55 -59.12 23.95
C ARG A 1012 27.56 -60.34 24.89
N PRO A 1013 26.68 -61.34 24.70
CA PRO A 1013 26.61 -62.53 25.58
C PRO A 1013 27.90 -63.35 25.69
N VAL A 1014 28.85 -63.14 24.77
CA VAL A 1014 30.12 -63.88 24.65
C VAL A 1014 31.31 -63.06 25.17
N GLU A 1015 31.10 -61.80 25.55
CA GLU A 1015 32.16 -60.86 25.94
C GLU A 1015 31.97 -60.40 27.39
N VAL A 1016 33.07 -60.29 28.14
CA VAL A 1016 33.03 -59.95 29.59
C VAL A 1016 33.08 -58.44 29.82
N GLU A 1017 33.58 -57.67 28.84
CA GLU A 1017 33.71 -56.21 28.94
C GLU A 1017 32.45 -55.51 28.44
N GLU A 1018 31.97 -54.53 29.20
CA GLU A 1018 30.83 -53.69 28.84
C GLU A 1018 31.26 -52.54 27.92
N TYR A 1019 30.50 -52.31 26.85
CA TYR A 1019 30.76 -51.26 25.87
C TYR A 1019 29.61 -50.26 25.83
N CYS A 1020 29.92 -48.99 25.56
CA CYS A 1020 28.90 -47.96 25.42
C CYS A 1020 27.86 -48.33 24.35
N ILE A 1021 26.58 -48.18 24.68
CA ILE A 1021 25.46 -48.54 23.80
C ILE A 1021 25.43 -47.71 22.50
N PHE A 1022 26.06 -46.53 22.50
CA PHE A 1022 26.24 -45.71 21.31
C PHE A 1022 27.44 -46.19 20.48
N ASN A 1023 27.19 -47.11 19.55
CA ASN A 1023 28.17 -47.60 18.57
C ASN A 1023 29.48 -48.12 19.19
N ARG A 1024 29.40 -48.72 20.39
CA ARG A 1024 30.55 -49.20 21.19
C ARG A 1024 31.63 -48.13 21.43
N ASN A 1025 31.28 -46.85 21.29
CA ASN A 1025 32.19 -45.73 21.39
C ASN A 1025 32.17 -45.18 22.81
N GLN A 1026 33.17 -45.55 23.61
CA GLN A 1026 33.27 -45.11 25.01
C GLN A 1026 33.24 -43.58 25.16
N ASN A 1027 33.75 -42.84 24.16
CA ASN A 1027 33.73 -41.38 24.17
C ASN A 1027 32.31 -40.81 24.09
N ALA A 1028 31.35 -41.54 23.51
CA ALA A 1028 29.96 -41.10 23.41
C ALA A 1028 29.26 -41.10 24.77
N CYS A 1029 29.35 -42.21 25.52
CA CYS A 1029 28.80 -42.28 26.87
C CYS A 1029 29.55 -41.36 27.85
N ASN A 1030 30.88 -41.28 27.77
CA ASN A 1030 31.67 -40.36 28.58
C ASN A 1030 31.31 -38.88 28.34
N TYR A 1031 31.13 -38.50 27.07
CA TYR A 1031 30.70 -37.16 26.70
C TYR A 1031 29.35 -36.82 27.32
N ALA A 1032 28.37 -37.73 27.24
CA ALA A 1032 27.04 -37.51 27.77
C ALA A 1032 27.01 -37.45 29.30
N ILE A 1033 27.78 -38.31 29.99
CA ILE A 1033 27.95 -38.27 31.46
C ILE A 1033 28.59 -36.95 31.89
N ALA A 1034 29.67 -36.53 31.24
CA ALA A 1034 30.37 -35.28 31.56
C ALA A 1034 29.47 -34.05 31.32
N MET A 1035 28.76 -34.04 30.19
CA MET A 1035 27.80 -32.98 29.87
C MET A 1035 26.69 -32.88 30.92
N ALA A 1036 26.07 -34.01 31.28
CA ALA A 1036 24.98 -34.05 32.25
C ALA A 1036 25.41 -33.61 33.66
N THR A 1037 26.58 -34.08 34.13
CA THR A 1037 27.11 -33.75 35.46
C THR A 1037 27.53 -32.29 35.59
N VAL A 1038 28.27 -31.75 34.62
CA VAL A 1038 28.69 -30.34 34.65
C VAL A 1038 27.47 -29.42 34.51
N CYS A 1039 26.51 -29.76 33.65
CA CYS A 1039 25.25 -29.00 33.53
C CYS A 1039 24.44 -29.00 34.84
N PHE A 1040 24.41 -30.14 35.56
CA PHE A 1040 23.76 -30.22 36.86
C PHE A 1040 24.40 -29.30 37.91
N LEU A 1041 25.73 -29.24 37.97
CA LEU A 1041 26.46 -28.36 38.88
C LEU A 1041 26.28 -26.88 38.51
N CYS A 1042 26.39 -26.54 37.22
CA CYS A 1042 26.16 -25.18 36.74
C CYS A 1042 24.74 -24.70 37.07
N SER A 1043 23.71 -25.52 36.80
CA SER A 1043 22.33 -25.15 37.14
C SER A 1043 22.09 -24.97 38.64
N ALA A 1044 22.81 -25.69 39.51
CA ALA A 1044 22.74 -25.46 40.96
C ALA A 1044 23.39 -24.13 41.37
N ALA A 1045 24.52 -23.75 40.75
CA ALA A 1045 25.20 -22.48 41.00
C ALA A 1045 24.37 -21.27 40.55
N PHE A 1046 23.72 -21.34 39.38
CA PHE A 1046 22.84 -20.27 38.90
C PHE A 1046 21.57 -20.13 39.73
N LEU A 1047 21.01 -21.24 40.24
CA LEU A 1047 19.90 -21.18 41.18
C LEU A 1047 20.28 -20.46 42.48
N ALA A 1048 21.47 -20.72 43.02
CA ALA A 1048 21.98 -19.95 44.16
C ALA A 1048 22.14 -18.47 43.80
N LEU A 1049 22.71 -18.16 42.63
CA LEU A 1049 22.85 -16.79 42.16
C LEU A 1049 21.50 -16.07 42.02
N ASP A 1050 20.45 -16.74 41.56
CA ASP A 1050 19.10 -16.20 41.47
C ASP A 1050 18.48 -15.90 42.84
N VAL A 1051 18.69 -16.76 43.83
CA VAL A 1051 18.26 -16.54 45.22
C VAL A 1051 18.98 -15.35 45.84
N TYR A 1052 20.28 -15.19 45.57
CA TYR A 1052 21.08 -14.06 46.07
C TYR A 1052 20.90 -12.77 45.25
N PHE A 1053 20.33 -12.84 44.05
CA PHE A 1053 20.21 -11.70 43.13
C PHE A 1053 19.52 -10.46 43.74
N PRO A 1054 18.41 -10.58 44.50
CA PRO A 1054 17.77 -9.43 45.15
C PRO A 1054 18.67 -8.75 46.19
N GLN A 1055 19.60 -9.48 46.81
CA GLN A 1055 20.48 -8.98 47.87
C GLN A 1055 21.68 -8.19 47.34
N ILE A 1056 21.95 -8.22 46.03
CA ILE A 1056 23.05 -7.47 45.40
C ILE A 1056 22.64 -5.99 45.32
N SER A 1057 23.24 -5.09 46.10
CA SER A 1057 22.87 -3.66 46.10
C SER A 1057 23.37 -2.86 44.89
N GLY A 1058 24.44 -3.32 44.22
CA GLY A 1058 25.04 -2.60 43.09
C GLY A 1058 24.43 -2.93 41.73
N VAL A 1059 23.85 -1.95 41.04
CA VAL A 1059 23.28 -2.10 39.68
C VAL A 1059 24.31 -2.65 38.68
N LYS A 1060 25.57 -2.18 38.76
CA LYS A 1060 26.68 -2.67 37.93
C LYS A 1060 27.03 -4.14 38.19
N ASN A 1061 26.89 -4.61 39.43
CA ASN A 1061 27.15 -5.99 39.81
C ASN A 1061 25.98 -6.90 39.40
N ARG A 1062 24.73 -6.42 39.52
CA ARG A 1062 23.55 -7.11 38.96
C ARG A 1062 23.67 -7.30 37.45
N LYS A 1063 24.08 -6.25 36.72
CA LYS A 1063 24.28 -6.34 35.27
C LYS A 1063 25.33 -7.39 34.88
N LYS A 1064 26.47 -7.45 35.59
CA LYS A 1064 27.49 -8.48 35.37
C LYS A 1064 26.96 -9.89 35.65
N ALA A 1065 26.16 -10.06 36.70
CA ALA A 1065 25.55 -11.34 37.04
C ALA A 1065 24.56 -11.80 35.94
N VAL A 1066 23.71 -10.90 35.42
CA VAL A 1066 22.80 -11.21 34.30
C VAL A 1066 23.57 -11.51 33.01
N MET A 1067 24.65 -10.78 32.70
CA MET A 1067 25.46 -11.09 31.52
C MET A 1067 26.18 -12.44 31.61
N ALA A 1068 26.61 -12.84 32.81
CA ALA A 1068 27.19 -14.17 33.04
C ALA A 1068 26.14 -15.27 32.82
N ASP A 1069 24.90 -15.06 33.27
CA ASP A 1069 23.77 -15.97 33.08
C ASP A 1069 23.41 -16.16 31.59
N ILE A 1070 23.33 -15.06 30.83
CA ILE A 1070 23.15 -15.11 29.37
C ILE A 1070 24.28 -15.89 28.70
N GLY A 1071 25.53 -15.58 29.02
CA GLY A 1071 26.69 -16.22 28.40
C GLY A 1071 26.73 -17.72 28.65
N VAL A 1072 26.45 -18.14 29.88
CA VAL A 1072 26.44 -19.57 30.23
C VAL A 1072 25.22 -20.29 29.64
N SER A 1073 24.05 -19.65 29.59
CA SER A 1073 22.85 -20.24 29.01
C SER A 1073 22.97 -20.48 27.50
N VAL A 1074 23.53 -19.51 26.77
CA VAL A 1074 23.84 -19.65 25.33
C VAL A 1074 24.84 -20.79 25.10
N LEU A 1075 25.91 -20.83 25.90
CA LEU A 1075 26.93 -21.87 25.79
C LEU A 1075 26.30 -23.27 25.98
N TRP A 1076 25.45 -23.45 27.00
CA TRP A 1076 24.80 -24.74 27.24
C TRP A 1076 23.79 -25.11 26.16
N SER A 1077 23.05 -24.16 25.61
CA SER A 1077 22.16 -24.42 24.46
C SER A 1077 22.94 -25.00 23.27
N VAL A 1078 24.14 -24.49 23.00
CA VAL A 1078 25.02 -25.00 21.92
C VAL A 1078 25.61 -26.36 22.28
N VAL A 1079 26.09 -26.54 23.50
CA VAL A 1079 26.66 -27.83 23.96
C VAL A 1079 25.61 -28.94 23.89
N TRP A 1080 24.37 -28.68 24.32
CA TRP A 1080 23.27 -29.65 24.20
C TRP A 1080 22.90 -29.97 22.75
N PHE A 1081 22.94 -28.98 21.84
CA PHE A 1081 22.67 -29.20 20.43
C PHE A 1081 23.75 -30.06 19.77
N VAL A 1082 25.02 -29.79 20.06
CA VAL A 1082 26.15 -30.61 19.58
C VAL A 1082 26.06 -32.02 20.18
N GLY A 1083 25.75 -32.14 21.47
CA GLY A 1083 25.58 -33.42 22.14
C GLY A 1083 24.42 -34.25 21.56
N PHE A 1084 23.27 -33.63 21.29
CA PHE A 1084 22.16 -34.28 20.61
C PHE A 1084 22.58 -34.80 19.23
N CYS A 1085 23.17 -33.96 18.40
CA CYS A 1085 23.61 -34.36 17.06
C CYS A 1085 24.62 -35.51 17.11
N PHE A 1086 25.57 -35.45 18.05
CA PHE A 1086 26.60 -36.46 18.22
C PHE A 1086 26.01 -37.81 18.68
N LEU A 1087 25.18 -37.81 19.72
CA LEU A 1087 24.57 -39.03 20.26
C LEU A 1087 23.57 -39.66 19.29
N ALA A 1088 22.76 -38.85 18.61
CA ALA A 1088 21.83 -39.33 17.58
C ALA A 1088 22.57 -39.98 16.40
N ASN A 1089 23.67 -39.38 15.96
CA ASN A 1089 24.51 -39.95 14.90
C ASN A 1089 25.19 -41.25 15.34
N GLN A 1090 25.73 -41.33 16.56
CA GLN A 1090 26.29 -42.59 17.07
C GLN A 1090 25.22 -43.67 17.23
N TRP A 1091 24.01 -43.31 17.66
CA TRP A 1091 22.90 -44.24 17.76
C TRP A 1091 22.46 -44.78 16.39
N GLN A 1092 22.35 -43.91 15.38
CA GLN A 1092 21.96 -44.28 14.02
C GLN A 1092 22.92 -45.31 13.38
N VAL A 1093 24.20 -45.27 13.74
CA VAL A 1093 25.24 -46.15 13.18
C VAL A 1093 25.43 -47.42 14.04
N SER A 1094 24.74 -47.54 15.17
CA SER A 1094 24.79 -48.73 16.04
C SER A 1094 24.11 -49.92 15.36
N LYS A 1095 24.73 -51.10 15.44
CA LYS A 1095 24.22 -52.32 14.79
C LYS A 1095 23.38 -53.15 15.76
N ASP A 1096 22.32 -53.78 15.25
CA ASP A 1096 21.46 -54.66 16.07
C ASP A 1096 22.24 -55.87 16.66
N GLU A 1097 23.32 -56.31 15.99
CA GLU A 1097 24.22 -57.37 16.48
C GLU A 1097 24.98 -56.99 17.77
N ASP A 1098 25.12 -55.70 18.06
CA ASP A 1098 25.79 -55.20 19.26
C ASP A 1098 24.90 -55.18 20.50
N ASN A 1099 23.57 -55.29 20.34
CA ASN A 1099 22.59 -55.37 21.43
C ASN A 1099 21.43 -56.32 21.08
N PRO A 1100 21.68 -57.65 21.03
CA PRO A 1100 20.71 -58.62 20.54
C PRO A 1100 19.48 -58.81 21.45
N LEU A 1101 19.58 -58.42 22.74
CA LEU A 1101 18.48 -58.48 23.71
C LEU A 1101 17.73 -57.14 23.84
N ASN A 1102 18.16 -56.12 23.09
CA ASN A 1102 17.62 -54.76 23.12
C ASN A 1102 17.63 -54.12 24.53
N GLU A 1103 18.53 -54.58 25.39
CA GLU A 1103 18.67 -54.09 26.77
C GLU A 1103 19.29 -52.68 26.74
N GLY A 1104 18.65 -51.70 27.40
CA GLY A 1104 19.12 -50.30 27.43
C GLY A 1104 18.83 -49.44 26.19
N ALA A 1105 18.18 -49.99 25.14
CA ALA A 1105 17.86 -49.21 23.93
C ALA A 1105 16.86 -48.06 24.20
N ASP A 1106 15.92 -48.27 25.13
CA ASP A 1106 14.99 -47.22 25.57
C ASP A 1106 15.71 -46.13 26.37
N ALA A 1107 16.72 -46.49 27.16
CA ALA A 1107 17.57 -45.53 27.87
C ALA A 1107 18.39 -44.67 26.89
N ALA A 1108 18.91 -45.25 25.80
CA ALA A 1108 19.60 -44.51 24.75
C ALA A 1108 18.67 -43.55 23.99
N ARG A 1109 17.45 -43.99 23.66
CA ARG A 1109 16.43 -43.14 23.01
C ARG A 1109 15.99 -42.00 23.93
N ALA A 1110 15.73 -42.29 25.20
CA ALA A 1110 15.41 -41.28 26.21
C ALA A 1110 16.53 -40.25 26.32
N THR A 1111 17.79 -40.69 26.37
CA THR A 1111 18.98 -39.83 26.43
C THR A 1111 19.03 -38.84 25.26
N ILE A 1112 18.77 -39.30 24.03
CA ILE A 1112 18.73 -38.44 22.83
C ILE A 1112 17.58 -37.44 22.92
N VAL A 1113 16.38 -37.90 23.28
CA VAL A 1113 15.17 -37.07 23.34
C VAL A 1113 15.31 -35.98 24.41
N PHE A 1114 15.79 -36.30 25.60
CA PHE A 1114 16.01 -35.32 26.66
C PHE A 1114 17.18 -34.37 26.35
N SER A 1115 18.18 -34.81 25.59
CA SER A 1115 19.24 -33.92 25.08
C SER A 1115 18.67 -32.89 24.09
N PHE A 1116 17.73 -33.30 23.23
CA PHE A 1116 17.04 -32.40 22.30
C PHE A 1116 16.19 -31.36 23.03
N PHE A 1117 15.34 -31.78 23.97
CA PHE A 1117 14.49 -30.84 24.73
C PHE A 1117 15.31 -29.86 25.58
N SER A 1118 16.48 -30.28 26.08
CA SER A 1118 17.37 -29.41 26.83
C SER A 1118 17.85 -28.19 26.04
N VAL A 1119 17.96 -28.29 24.70
CA VAL A 1119 18.32 -27.15 23.82
C VAL A 1119 17.29 -26.02 23.95
N PHE A 1120 16.00 -26.34 23.88
CA PHE A 1120 14.93 -25.34 23.95
C PHE A 1120 14.78 -24.76 25.35
N THR A 1121 15.00 -25.58 26.39
CA THR A 1121 14.95 -25.11 27.78
C THR A 1121 16.02 -24.04 28.05
N TRP A 1122 17.27 -24.29 27.64
CA TRP A 1122 18.37 -23.32 27.78
C TRP A 1122 18.23 -22.12 26.82
N GLY A 1123 17.65 -22.33 25.63
CA GLY A 1123 17.26 -21.25 24.72
C GLY A 1123 16.19 -20.32 25.32
N GLY A 1124 15.18 -20.87 25.98
CA GLY A 1124 14.16 -20.11 26.71
C GLY A 1124 14.74 -19.31 27.87
N LEU A 1125 15.65 -19.90 28.66
CA LEU A 1125 16.37 -19.19 29.73
C LEU A 1125 17.18 -18.00 29.20
N THR A 1126 17.77 -18.13 28.01
CA THR A 1126 18.48 -17.04 27.34
C THR A 1126 17.55 -15.86 27.02
N LEU A 1127 16.32 -16.13 26.58
CA LEU A 1127 15.33 -15.07 26.29
C LEU A 1127 14.87 -14.37 27.57
N LEU A 1128 14.59 -15.12 28.63
CA LEU A 1128 14.18 -14.56 29.92
C LEU A 1128 15.30 -13.71 30.56
N SER A 1129 16.56 -14.15 30.46
CA SER A 1129 17.70 -13.38 30.97
C SER A 1129 17.99 -12.13 30.12
N LEU A 1130 17.73 -12.15 28.81
CA LEU A 1130 17.76 -10.95 27.95
C LEU A 1130 16.71 -9.91 28.33
N GLU A 1131 15.49 -10.33 28.66
CA GLU A 1131 14.47 -9.42 29.20
C GLU A 1131 14.90 -8.82 30.55
N ARG A 1132 15.52 -9.63 31.41
CA ARG A 1132 16.06 -9.16 32.69
C ARG A 1132 17.18 -8.14 32.49
N LEU A 1133 18.05 -8.34 31.48
CA LEU A 1133 19.10 -7.39 31.11
C LEU A 1133 18.52 -6.06 30.61
N LYS A 1134 17.43 -6.08 29.84
CA LYS A 1134 16.75 -4.86 29.38
C LYS A 1134 16.25 -4.04 30.57
N ARG A 1135 15.62 -4.66 31.58
CA ARG A 1135 15.16 -3.96 32.79
C ARG A 1135 16.30 -3.36 33.60
N VAL A 1136 17.37 -4.12 33.86
CA VAL A 1136 18.53 -3.63 34.62
C VAL A 1136 19.28 -2.52 33.86
N SER A 1137 19.31 -2.60 32.52
CA SER A 1137 19.93 -1.56 31.68
C SER A 1137 19.10 -0.28 31.67
N PHE A 1138 17.77 -0.40 31.62
CA PHE A 1138 16.86 0.73 31.78
C PHE A 1138 17.01 1.38 33.16
N GLU A 1139 17.16 0.60 34.23
CA GLU A 1139 17.38 1.10 35.59
C GLU A 1139 18.75 1.81 35.72
N GLU A 1140 19.79 1.34 35.03
CA GLU A 1140 21.10 2.02 34.96
C GLU A 1140 21.02 3.35 34.19
N GLU A 1141 20.25 3.39 33.10
CA GLU A 1141 20.05 4.58 32.27
C GLU A 1141 19.17 5.62 32.99
N TYR A 1142 18.11 5.17 33.65
CA TYR A 1142 17.26 5.99 34.53
C TYR A 1142 18.06 6.61 35.68
N ASN A 1143 18.89 5.82 36.39
CA ASN A 1143 19.72 6.35 37.47
C ASN A 1143 20.86 7.28 36.98
N LYS A 1144 21.25 7.22 35.70
CA LYS A 1144 22.17 8.19 35.08
C LYS A 1144 21.48 9.49 34.66
N LEU A 1145 20.24 9.41 34.19
CA LEU A 1145 19.43 10.56 33.77
C LEU A 1145 18.83 11.32 34.95
N PHE A 1146 18.60 10.64 36.08
CA PHE A 1146 18.00 11.19 37.29
C PHE A 1146 18.86 10.92 38.53
N THR A 1147 20.01 11.60 38.62
CA THR A 1147 20.74 11.71 39.90
C THR A 1147 20.03 12.71 40.81
N PRO A 1148 19.53 12.34 42.01
CA PRO A 1148 19.04 13.32 42.96
C PRO A 1148 20.19 14.25 43.40
N PRO A 1149 19.93 15.55 43.65
CA PRO A 1149 20.94 16.43 44.21
C PRO A 1149 21.39 15.91 45.57
N LEU A 1150 22.71 15.90 45.79
CA LEU A 1150 23.31 15.64 47.10
C LEU A 1150 22.69 16.59 48.14
N ALA A 1151 22.33 16.01 49.29
CA ALA A 1151 21.92 16.74 50.49
C ALA A 1151 23.00 17.72 50.96
#